data_AF-A0A6S6TMA5-F1
#
_entry.id   AF-A0A6S6TMA5-F1
#
_cell.length_a   1.000
_cell.length_b   1.000
_cell.length_c   1.000
_cell.angle_alpha   90.00
_cell.angle_beta   90.00
_cell.angle_gamma   90.00
#
_symmetry.space_group_name_H-M   'P 1'
#
loop_
_entity.id
_entity.type
_entity.pdbx_description
1 polymer ?
#
loop_
_entity_poly.entity_id
_entity_poly.type
_entity_poly.pdbx_seq_one_letter_code
_entity_poly.pdbx_strand_id
1 'polypeptide(L)'
;MLKGCLIKKLLYFLLFFSTLVLAKNSCIACHDGIEHIRDHSSKMMQEILEVADKAGAKGNDCVVCHGGNPNTNDKNASHSGTLKYFLENQGPKAFYPSPTSQWININTCGMCHPEQVKSQWNSLMNTEAGKIHGALWSFGKADGYNHTESNYDANNTHERLGTKTYQEYMEQLSKLEPQAFPKESKKIPKAPTAQEIEKDPLLSVYTYLRQECLRCHTGGKGRQRRGDFRGMGCASCHIPYSNEGFYEGNDKSISKDKAGHMLTHQIQSSRKVHVSVHDINYSGVPVETCTTCHNRGKRIGVSYQGLMETEYQGTFDHEGNGQPKLHTKRYLHLTEDIHYSKGMLCQDCHTSNDMHGDGFMTGANLGAVEIECQDCHGTTKKYPWELPLGYSDEFALSPKTGSPRGTTHTLAEYLKKGAIPKNQGEGFLLSARGNPLTKAVRHGNKVMMHLASGKEIELKPLKYLKEQDKLSKKALVAMDKIEAHTDKLECYTCHATWAPQCYGCHVKIDYSKGKQNPDYLAASHAHDIHGNSGEDTLKDFLVDGKVTETRSYLRWEDPALSVNGEGRVSPTIPGCQTTITVIGQEGNTLLQNHIVTIPNVEGAGAEGQNSITMAQVNPHTISKEARSCESCHTSKKALGMGIEGGKYFADQSKSTIVDLMTAEGKVLPKRVDEQIPAIPNLKHDYSVMVDENGTQVQTVDNHWTLANPLSAEQRAKLDRQGACLACHQSIPKGDLAISAMNHMANMAGVEIDREKHNEILNKSIKISAWVQIGTLILLLFGLVFWFVYRRKK
;
A
#
# COMPACT_ATOMS: atom_id res chain seq x y z
N MET A 1 -52.75 5.90 -71.75
CA MET A 1 -51.60 6.83 -71.81
C MET A 1 -51.43 7.51 -70.46
N LEU A 2 -50.28 7.26 -69.82
CA LEU A 2 -49.50 8.20 -68.99
C LEU A 2 -50.28 9.28 -68.24
N LYS A 3 -50.68 9.02 -66.98
CA LYS A 3 -50.78 10.06 -65.91
C LYS A 3 -51.20 9.53 -64.52
N GLY A 4 -51.57 8.25 -64.37
CA GLY A 4 -52.04 7.72 -63.08
C GLY A 4 -51.01 7.06 -62.16
N CYS A 5 -49.83 6.67 -62.67
CA CYS A 5 -48.90 5.80 -61.92
C CYS A 5 -47.70 6.51 -61.29
N LEU A 6 -47.45 7.79 -61.63
CA LEU A 6 -46.29 8.54 -61.12
C LEU A 6 -46.55 9.22 -59.76
N ILE A 7 -47.81 9.52 -59.43
CA ILE A 7 -48.16 10.29 -58.21
C ILE A 7 -48.21 9.41 -56.95
N LYS A 8 -48.53 8.10 -57.07
CA LYS A 8 -48.52 7.18 -55.92
C LYS A 8 -47.13 6.66 -55.53
N LYS A 9 -46.17 6.63 -56.46
CA LYS A 9 -44.78 6.25 -56.14
C LYS A 9 -43.95 7.42 -55.59
N LEU A 10 -44.27 8.67 -55.94
CA LEU A 10 -43.61 9.83 -55.35
C LEU A 10 -44.08 10.11 -53.91
N LEU A 11 -45.36 9.86 -53.59
CA LEU A 11 -45.86 10.01 -52.21
C LEU A 11 -45.28 8.95 -51.25
N TYR A 12 -45.05 7.71 -51.71
CA TYR A 12 -44.39 6.69 -50.86
C TYR A 12 -42.89 6.90 -50.69
N PHE A 13 -42.23 7.59 -51.64
CA PHE A 13 -40.81 7.95 -51.51
C PHE A 13 -40.59 9.19 -50.64
N LEU A 14 -41.56 10.09 -50.57
CA LEU A 14 -41.56 11.27 -49.67
C LEU A 14 -42.08 10.97 -48.26
N LEU A 15 -42.88 9.91 -48.06
CA LEU A 15 -43.31 9.44 -46.74
C LEU A 15 -42.32 8.47 -46.06
N PHE A 16 -41.24 8.05 -46.74
CA PHE A 16 -40.13 7.32 -46.11
C PHE A 16 -39.04 8.24 -45.54
N PHE A 17 -39.18 9.56 -45.75
CA PHE A 17 -38.32 10.60 -45.17
C PHE A 17 -39.09 11.52 -44.21
N SER A 18 -40.19 11.03 -43.62
CA SER A 18 -40.78 11.66 -42.44
C SER A 18 -39.92 11.33 -41.22
N THR A 19 -38.88 12.13 -41.03
CA THR A 19 -38.42 12.61 -39.72
C THR A 19 -38.30 11.53 -38.64
N LEU A 20 -37.27 10.69 -38.75
CA LEU A 20 -36.43 10.42 -37.58
C LEU A 20 -35.72 11.74 -37.24
N VAL A 21 -36.44 12.69 -36.66
CA VAL A 21 -35.83 13.67 -35.77
C VAL A 21 -35.49 12.86 -34.53
N LEU A 22 -34.41 12.09 -34.61
CA LEU A 22 -33.56 11.87 -33.45
C LEU A 22 -33.29 13.27 -32.94
N ALA A 23 -33.79 13.61 -31.75
CA ALA A 23 -33.41 14.84 -31.09
C ALA A 23 -31.88 14.90 -31.15
N LYS A 24 -31.33 15.77 -32.01
CA LYS A 24 -29.89 15.86 -32.21
C LYS A 24 -29.32 16.26 -30.87
N ASN A 25 -28.56 15.37 -30.23
CA ASN A 25 -27.79 15.70 -29.05
C ASN A 25 -26.86 16.86 -29.42
N SER A 26 -27.20 18.08 -28.99
CA SER A 26 -26.45 19.29 -29.35
C SER A 26 -25.03 19.27 -28.78
N CYS A 27 -24.81 18.54 -27.68
CA CYS A 27 -23.49 18.38 -27.07
C CYS A 27 -22.50 17.74 -28.06
N ILE A 28 -22.92 16.71 -28.81
CA ILE A 28 -22.07 16.02 -29.80
C ILE A 28 -21.74 16.93 -31.00
N ALA A 29 -22.55 17.96 -31.29
CA ALA A 29 -22.23 18.92 -32.35
C ALA A 29 -20.95 19.72 -32.03
N CYS A 30 -20.67 19.98 -30.75
CA CYS A 30 -19.44 20.63 -30.30
C CYS A 30 -18.35 19.61 -29.91
N HIS A 31 -18.74 18.49 -29.30
CA HIS A 31 -17.86 17.41 -28.84
C HIS A 31 -17.77 16.26 -29.87
N ASP A 32 -17.67 16.61 -31.15
CA ASP A 32 -17.59 15.62 -32.22
C ASP A 32 -16.36 14.72 -32.03
N GLY A 33 -16.59 13.41 -32.02
CA GLY A 33 -15.57 12.41 -31.76
C GLY A 33 -15.37 12.03 -30.30
N ILE A 34 -16.04 12.67 -29.33
CA ILE A 34 -15.91 12.27 -27.91
C ILE A 34 -16.25 10.79 -27.72
N GLU A 35 -15.43 10.09 -26.92
CA GLU A 35 -15.69 8.70 -26.63
C GLU A 35 -16.95 8.54 -25.78
N HIS A 36 -17.68 7.46 -26.04
CA HIS A 36 -18.72 7.03 -25.12
C HIS A 36 -18.08 6.62 -23.80
N ILE A 37 -18.56 7.20 -22.70
CA ILE A 37 -18.04 6.96 -21.36
C ILE A 37 -18.08 5.46 -20.98
N ARG A 38 -19.03 4.74 -21.58
CA ARG A 38 -19.21 3.29 -21.47
C ARG A 38 -19.78 2.72 -22.76
N ASP A 39 -19.53 1.43 -23.01
CA ASP A 39 -20.18 0.65 -24.07
C ASP A 39 -21.70 0.80 -24.01
N HIS A 40 -22.31 1.21 -25.14
CA HIS A 40 -23.76 1.41 -25.30
C HIS A 40 -24.58 0.19 -24.90
N SER A 41 -24.08 -1.01 -25.17
CA SER A 41 -24.79 -2.26 -24.84
C SER A 41 -24.72 -2.64 -23.36
N SER A 42 -23.91 -1.94 -22.56
CA SER A 42 -23.74 -2.26 -21.15
C SER A 42 -24.97 -1.89 -20.32
N LYS A 43 -25.24 -2.67 -19.27
CA LYS A 43 -26.34 -2.40 -18.33
C LYS A 43 -26.30 -1.00 -17.73
N MET A 44 -25.10 -0.57 -17.32
CA MET A 44 -24.88 0.79 -16.79
C MET A 44 -25.33 1.85 -17.80
N MET A 45 -24.94 1.70 -19.06
CA MET A 45 -25.29 2.68 -20.09
C MET A 45 -26.78 2.67 -20.42
N GLN A 46 -27.42 1.49 -20.41
CA GLN A 46 -28.88 1.39 -20.57
C GLN A 46 -29.63 2.08 -19.44
N GLU A 47 -29.21 1.91 -18.18
CA GLU A 47 -29.78 2.61 -17.02
C GLU A 47 -29.60 4.14 -17.14
N ILE A 48 -28.44 4.60 -17.60
CA ILE A 48 -28.19 6.03 -17.87
C ILE A 48 -29.15 6.56 -18.94
N LEU A 49 -29.34 5.83 -20.04
CA LEU A 49 -30.24 6.24 -21.12
C LEU A 49 -31.71 6.25 -20.67
N GLU A 50 -32.11 5.35 -19.77
CA GLU A 50 -33.45 5.39 -19.16
C GLU A 50 -33.66 6.65 -18.29
N VAL A 51 -32.63 7.06 -17.53
CA VAL A 51 -32.68 8.32 -16.77
C VAL A 51 -32.77 9.52 -17.72
N ALA A 52 -32.02 9.51 -18.82
CA ALA A 52 -32.07 10.55 -19.84
C ALA A 52 -33.47 10.68 -20.47
N ASP A 53 -34.12 9.55 -20.78
CA ASP A 53 -35.48 9.53 -21.35
C ASP A 53 -36.51 10.11 -20.34
N LYS A 54 -36.44 9.69 -19.08
CA LYS A 54 -37.26 10.26 -17.99
C LYS A 54 -37.05 11.76 -17.82
N ALA A 55 -35.83 12.25 -18.05
CA ALA A 55 -35.49 13.67 -17.98
C ALA A 55 -35.91 14.48 -19.22
N GLY A 56 -36.49 13.84 -20.24
CA GLY A 56 -36.89 14.50 -21.49
C GLY A 56 -35.74 14.76 -22.46
N ALA A 57 -34.60 14.10 -22.28
CA ALA A 57 -33.41 14.22 -23.11
C ALA A 57 -33.04 12.87 -23.75
N LYS A 58 -34.03 12.23 -24.39
CA LYS A 58 -33.90 10.89 -24.97
C LYS A 58 -32.65 10.75 -25.84
N GLY A 59 -31.80 9.77 -25.50
CA GLY A 59 -30.55 9.48 -26.21
C GLY A 59 -29.38 10.40 -25.86
N ASN A 60 -29.53 11.34 -24.92
CA ASN A 60 -28.45 12.17 -24.40
C ASN A 60 -28.04 11.69 -23.00
N ASP A 61 -26.97 10.92 -22.94
CA ASP A 61 -26.34 10.41 -21.72
C ASP A 61 -25.52 11.47 -20.96
N CYS A 62 -25.01 12.49 -21.67
CA CYS A 62 -24.13 13.50 -21.10
C CYS A 62 -24.81 14.26 -19.95
N VAL A 63 -26.06 14.69 -20.17
CA VAL A 63 -26.83 15.50 -19.20
C VAL A 63 -27.19 14.75 -17.92
N VAL A 64 -27.12 13.42 -17.92
CA VAL A 64 -27.41 12.59 -16.73
C VAL A 64 -26.31 12.74 -15.68
N CYS A 65 -25.07 12.96 -16.12
CA CYS A 65 -23.94 13.18 -15.22
C CYS A 65 -23.57 14.67 -15.13
N HIS A 66 -23.51 15.35 -16.27
CA HIS A 66 -23.02 16.72 -16.35
C HIS A 66 -24.10 17.79 -16.14
N GLY A 67 -25.40 17.48 -16.25
CA GLY A 67 -26.43 18.51 -16.32
C GLY A 67 -26.32 19.34 -17.60
N GLY A 68 -26.59 20.65 -17.50
CA GLY A 68 -26.53 21.56 -18.66
C GLY A 68 -27.80 21.55 -19.53
N ASN A 69 -27.70 22.18 -20.70
CA ASN A 69 -28.79 22.34 -21.66
C ASN A 69 -28.46 21.69 -23.01
N PRO A 70 -29.11 20.56 -23.38
CA PRO A 70 -28.84 19.84 -24.62
C PRO A 70 -29.63 20.37 -25.84
N ASN A 71 -30.27 21.53 -25.72
CA ASN A 71 -31.14 22.11 -26.76
C ASN A 71 -30.55 23.37 -27.41
N THR A 72 -29.27 23.65 -27.17
CA THR A 72 -28.55 24.82 -27.71
C THR A 72 -27.14 24.43 -28.15
N ASN A 73 -26.57 25.20 -29.08
CA ASN A 73 -25.18 25.08 -29.53
C ASN A 73 -24.30 26.22 -28.98
N ASP A 74 -24.88 27.13 -28.19
CA ASP A 74 -24.08 28.16 -27.52
C ASP A 74 -23.31 27.54 -26.36
N LYS A 75 -22.00 27.80 -26.30
CA LYS A 75 -21.12 27.19 -25.30
C LYS A 75 -21.55 27.48 -23.87
N ASN A 76 -21.95 28.71 -23.57
CA ASN A 76 -22.27 29.11 -22.19
C ASN A 76 -23.66 28.61 -21.80
N ALA A 77 -24.62 28.68 -22.71
CA ALA A 77 -25.96 28.17 -22.47
C ALA A 77 -25.99 26.64 -22.33
N SER A 78 -25.16 25.92 -23.11
CA SER A 78 -25.05 24.45 -23.01
C SER A 78 -24.46 24.00 -21.68
N HIS A 79 -23.48 24.75 -21.17
CA HIS A 79 -22.77 24.46 -19.92
C HIS A 79 -23.33 25.23 -18.71
N SER A 80 -24.64 25.45 -18.68
CA SER A 80 -25.31 26.17 -17.59
C SER A 80 -26.60 25.46 -17.15
N GLY A 81 -26.86 25.50 -15.84
CA GLY A 81 -28.06 24.93 -15.24
C GLY A 81 -28.15 23.40 -15.41
N THR A 82 -29.38 22.90 -15.36
CA THR A 82 -29.71 21.48 -15.56
C THR A 82 -31.11 21.38 -16.13
N LEU A 83 -31.52 20.18 -16.55
CA LEU A 83 -32.89 19.92 -16.98
C LEU A 83 -33.87 20.08 -15.82
N LYS A 84 -35.06 20.62 -16.09
CA LYS A 84 -36.11 20.84 -15.08
C LYS A 84 -36.39 19.57 -14.25
N TYR A 85 -36.38 18.40 -14.90
CA TYR A 85 -36.55 17.11 -14.25
C TYR A 85 -35.59 16.91 -13.06
N PHE A 86 -34.30 17.21 -13.25
CA PHE A 86 -33.27 17.01 -12.22
C PHE A 86 -33.32 18.03 -11.09
N LEU A 87 -34.07 19.13 -11.21
CA LEU A 87 -34.30 20.03 -10.08
C LEU A 87 -35.13 19.34 -8.99
N GLU A 88 -36.14 18.59 -9.40
CA GLU A 88 -37.11 17.92 -8.51
C GLU A 88 -36.79 16.44 -8.26
N ASN A 89 -35.95 15.80 -9.09
CA ASN A 89 -35.61 14.38 -9.01
C ASN A 89 -34.10 14.16 -8.75
N GLN A 90 -33.69 12.91 -8.51
CA GLN A 90 -32.27 12.57 -8.41
C GLN A 90 -31.54 12.86 -9.72
N GLY A 91 -30.36 13.46 -9.63
CA GLY A 91 -29.56 13.87 -10.78
C GLY A 91 -28.88 15.22 -10.57
N PRO A 92 -28.11 15.69 -11.57
CA PRO A 92 -27.29 16.88 -11.46
C PRO A 92 -28.13 18.13 -11.26
N LYS A 93 -27.78 18.94 -10.24
CA LYS A 93 -28.53 20.15 -9.85
C LYS A 93 -28.06 21.42 -10.56
N ALA A 94 -26.90 21.33 -11.22
CA ALA A 94 -26.31 22.38 -12.05
C ALA A 94 -25.47 21.70 -13.13
N PHE A 95 -24.77 22.50 -13.94
CA PHE A 95 -23.76 21.97 -14.83
C PHE A 95 -22.53 21.57 -14.01
N TYR A 96 -22.03 20.35 -14.20
CA TYR A 96 -20.90 19.78 -13.48
C TYR A 96 -19.77 19.47 -14.46
N PRO A 97 -18.70 20.28 -14.50
CA PRO A 97 -17.53 20.00 -15.35
C PRO A 97 -16.85 18.68 -14.99
N SER A 98 -16.82 18.36 -13.69
CA SER A 98 -16.22 17.14 -13.14
C SER A 98 -17.27 16.38 -12.32
N PRO A 99 -18.20 15.65 -12.96
CA PRO A 99 -19.35 15.04 -12.30
C PRO A 99 -18.99 13.96 -11.28
N THR A 100 -17.76 13.44 -11.30
CA THR A 100 -17.24 12.44 -10.35
C THR A 100 -16.73 13.05 -9.05
N SER A 101 -16.67 14.38 -8.95
CA SER A 101 -16.17 15.10 -7.80
C SER A 101 -16.93 14.70 -6.54
N GLN A 102 -16.22 14.34 -5.47
CA GLN A 102 -16.86 13.85 -4.24
C GLN A 102 -17.83 14.86 -3.61
N TRP A 103 -17.65 16.15 -3.93
CA TRP A 103 -18.47 17.25 -3.41
C TRP A 103 -19.88 17.26 -4.00
N ILE A 104 -20.08 16.62 -5.16
CA ILE A 104 -21.36 16.60 -5.89
C ILE A 104 -21.76 15.20 -6.35
N ASN A 105 -20.93 14.16 -6.16
CA ASN A 105 -21.16 12.84 -6.75
C ASN A 105 -22.40 12.11 -6.22
N ILE A 106 -22.99 12.58 -5.11
CA ILE A 106 -24.32 12.14 -4.66
C ILE A 106 -25.41 12.38 -5.71
N ASN A 107 -25.25 13.43 -6.52
CA ASN A 107 -26.17 13.81 -7.59
C ASN A 107 -25.85 13.13 -8.93
N THR A 108 -24.76 12.35 -9.02
CA THR A 108 -24.30 11.71 -10.26
C THR A 108 -24.15 10.20 -10.05
N CYS A 109 -22.97 9.74 -9.61
CA CYS A 109 -22.68 8.35 -9.28
C CYS A 109 -23.65 7.80 -8.22
N GLY A 110 -24.04 8.65 -7.26
CA GLY A 110 -24.91 8.30 -6.12
C GLY A 110 -26.32 7.90 -6.50
N MET A 111 -26.79 8.24 -7.70
CA MET A 111 -28.07 7.75 -8.23
C MET A 111 -28.10 6.22 -8.33
N CYS A 112 -26.96 5.60 -8.67
CA CYS A 112 -26.84 4.16 -8.89
C CYS A 112 -25.96 3.47 -7.84
N HIS A 113 -25.00 4.20 -7.25
CA HIS A 113 -24.02 3.70 -6.27
C HIS A 113 -24.08 4.45 -4.93
N PRO A 114 -25.26 4.52 -4.27
CA PRO A 114 -25.43 5.32 -3.05
C PRO A 114 -24.53 4.84 -1.91
N GLU A 115 -24.28 3.54 -1.80
CA GLU A 115 -23.47 2.98 -0.71
C GLU A 115 -21.99 3.32 -0.86
N GLN A 116 -21.40 3.20 -2.06
CA GLN A 116 -20.01 3.60 -2.30
C GLN A 116 -19.80 5.11 -2.12
N VAL A 117 -20.79 5.93 -2.53
CA VAL A 117 -20.74 7.39 -2.37
C VAL A 117 -20.82 7.79 -0.88
N LYS A 118 -21.52 7.04 -0.04
CA LYS A 118 -21.53 7.26 1.41
C LYS A 118 -20.22 6.76 2.04
N SER A 119 -19.80 5.54 1.74
CA SER A 119 -18.63 4.89 2.33
C SER A 119 -17.31 5.60 2.01
N GLN A 120 -17.21 6.28 0.87
CA GLN A 120 -15.98 7.01 0.49
C GLN A 120 -15.54 8.02 1.56
N TRP A 121 -16.48 8.59 2.32
CA TRP A 121 -16.20 9.59 3.36
C TRP A 121 -15.49 8.99 4.58
N ASN A 122 -15.59 7.68 4.78
CA ASN A 122 -14.95 6.95 5.88
C ASN A 122 -13.68 6.19 5.43
N SER A 123 -13.44 6.09 4.12
CA SER A 123 -12.27 5.39 3.56
C SER A 123 -10.96 6.11 3.88
N LEU A 124 -9.90 5.35 4.16
CA LEU A 124 -8.53 5.85 4.30
C LEU A 124 -8.01 6.57 3.05
N MET A 125 -8.55 6.27 1.86
CA MET A 125 -8.24 6.98 0.62
C MET A 125 -8.70 8.44 0.65
N ASN A 126 -9.64 8.77 1.53
CA ASN A 126 -10.15 10.12 1.71
C ASN A 126 -9.71 10.74 3.05
N THR A 127 -9.83 10.00 4.15
CA THR A 127 -9.55 10.52 5.51
C THR A 127 -8.06 10.70 5.79
N GLU A 128 -7.20 9.84 5.21
CA GLU A 128 -5.75 9.77 5.45
C GLU A 128 -5.35 9.68 6.93
N ALA A 129 -6.25 9.21 7.80
CA ALA A 129 -6.10 9.26 9.27
C ALA A 129 -4.77 8.64 9.77
N GLY A 130 -4.39 7.47 9.27
CA GLY A 130 -3.14 6.81 9.69
C GLY A 130 -1.87 7.54 9.28
N LYS A 131 -1.90 8.27 8.16
CA LYS A 131 -0.79 9.10 7.69
C LYS A 131 -0.66 10.35 8.56
N ILE A 132 -1.80 10.99 8.85
CA ILE A 132 -1.88 12.15 9.74
C ILE A 132 -1.34 11.77 11.12
N HIS A 133 -1.85 10.68 11.69
CA HIS A 133 -1.41 10.14 12.97
C HIS A 133 0.10 9.92 13.02
N GLY A 134 0.66 9.23 12.02
CA GLY A 134 2.10 8.97 11.98
C GLY A 134 2.97 10.23 11.97
N ALA A 135 2.52 11.31 11.31
CA ALA A 135 3.23 12.60 11.32
C ALA A 135 3.05 13.36 12.65
N LEU A 136 1.85 13.33 13.23
CA LEU A 136 1.59 13.94 14.54
C LEU A 136 2.42 13.27 15.64
N TRP A 137 2.51 11.93 15.60
CA TRP A 137 3.36 11.15 16.49
C TRP A 137 4.84 11.56 16.34
N SER A 138 5.37 11.67 15.12
CA SER A 138 6.77 12.02 14.89
C SER A 138 7.12 13.48 15.25
N PHE A 139 6.10 14.32 15.47
CA PHE A 139 6.20 15.67 16.03
C PHE A 139 5.80 15.72 17.52
N GLY A 140 5.59 14.58 18.17
CA GLY A 140 5.39 14.46 19.62
C GLY A 140 3.99 14.75 20.14
N LYS A 141 2.95 14.66 19.29
CA LYS A 141 1.58 14.85 19.76
C LYS A 141 1.22 13.82 20.84
N ALA A 142 0.61 14.30 21.92
CA ALA A 142 0.35 13.51 23.14
C ALA A 142 -1.00 12.76 23.13
N ASP A 143 -1.63 12.52 21.97
CA ASP A 143 -2.90 11.80 21.87
C ASP A 143 -2.76 10.26 21.86
N GLY A 144 -1.53 9.76 22.06
CA GLY A 144 -1.23 8.34 22.16
C GLY A 144 -1.42 7.63 20.82
N TYR A 145 -2.03 6.44 20.82
CA TYR A 145 -2.33 5.65 19.61
C TYR A 145 -3.67 6.03 18.96
N ASN A 146 -4.34 7.09 19.45
CA ASN A 146 -5.69 7.41 19.03
C ASN A 146 -5.69 8.23 17.74
N HIS A 147 -6.34 7.68 16.71
CA HIS A 147 -6.52 8.34 15.42
C HIS A 147 -7.60 9.43 15.47
N THR A 148 -7.29 10.53 16.15
CA THR A 148 -8.26 11.60 16.47
C THR A 148 -8.51 12.58 15.33
N GLU A 149 -7.60 12.63 14.34
CA GLU A 149 -7.62 13.61 13.27
C GLU A 149 -7.66 13.00 11.87
N SER A 150 -8.36 13.67 10.96
CA SER A 150 -8.43 13.30 9.55
C SER A 150 -8.56 14.53 8.64
N ASN A 151 -8.62 14.33 7.32
CA ASN A 151 -8.90 15.40 6.37
C ASN A 151 -10.29 16.05 6.56
N TYR A 152 -11.20 15.39 7.27
CA TYR A 152 -12.59 15.80 7.44
C TYR A 152 -13.07 15.60 8.88
N ASP A 153 -14.16 16.28 9.23
CA ASP A 153 -14.97 15.84 10.36
C ASP A 153 -15.73 14.59 9.90
N ALA A 154 -15.41 13.45 10.50
CA ALA A 154 -15.94 12.17 10.07
C ALA A 154 -16.47 11.37 11.26
N ASN A 155 -17.57 10.67 11.03
CA ASN A 155 -18.17 9.72 11.96
C ASN A 155 -18.65 8.50 11.17
N ASN A 156 -18.96 7.40 11.84
CA ASN A 156 -19.53 6.23 11.16
C ASN A 156 -20.96 6.57 10.69
N THR A 157 -21.15 6.70 9.38
CA THR A 157 -22.33 7.36 8.79
C THR A 157 -23.45 6.40 8.38
N HIS A 158 -23.24 5.07 8.38
CA HIS A 158 -24.20 4.08 7.87
C HIS A 158 -23.94 2.67 8.40
N GLU A 159 -24.80 1.73 8.02
CA GLU A 159 -24.61 0.30 8.26
C GLU A 159 -23.35 -0.20 7.53
N ARG A 160 -22.55 -1.02 8.22
CA ARG A 160 -21.28 -1.51 7.69
C ARG A 160 -21.54 -2.38 6.46
N LEU A 161 -20.89 -2.10 5.33
CA LEU A 161 -20.95 -2.93 4.14
C LEU A 161 -20.20 -4.25 4.34
N GLY A 162 -20.73 -5.33 3.77
CA GLY A 162 -20.12 -6.66 3.84
C GLY A 162 -21.17 -7.74 4.09
N THR A 163 -20.73 -8.99 4.18
CA THR A 163 -21.59 -10.06 4.67
C THR A 163 -21.85 -9.92 6.18
N LYS A 164 -22.88 -10.60 6.69
CA LYS A 164 -23.13 -10.63 8.14
C LYS A 164 -21.90 -11.14 8.91
N THR A 165 -21.22 -12.16 8.40
CA THR A 165 -19.98 -12.71 8.97
C THR A 165 -18.88 -11.65 9.04
N TYR A 166 -18.69 -10.86 7.98
CA TYR A 166 -17.74 -9.75 7.97
C TYR A 166 -18.12 -8.65 8.97
N GLN A 167 -19.40 -8.28 9.03
CA GLN A 167 -19.89 -7.27 9.98
C GLN A 167 -19.63 -7.69 11.43
N GLU A 168 -19.96 -8.92 11.79
CA GLU A 168 -19.73 -9.50 13.13
C GLU A 168 -18.23 -9.56 13.45
N TYR A 169 -17.41 -9.95 12.48
CA TYR A 169 -15.96 -10.00 12.62
C TYR A 169 -15.36 -8.61 12.90
N MET A 170 -15.70 -7.63 12.06
CA MET A 170 -15.21 -6.26 12.22
C MET A 170 -15.72 -5.60 13.50
N GLU A 171 -16.92 -5.94 13.96
CA GLU A 171 -17.40 -5.49 15.27
C GLU A 171 -16.50 -6.00 16.41
N GLN A 172 -16.13 -7.29 16.38
CA GLN A 172 -15.20 -7.86 17.38
C GLN A 172 -13.82 -7.22 17.30
N LEU A 173 -13.28 -7.08 16.09
CA LEU A 173 -11.96 -6.46 15.88
C LEU A 173 -11.93 -5.00 16.34
N SER A 174 -12.98 -4.22 16.04
CA SER A 174 -13.08 -2.83 16.50
C SER A 174 -13.17 -2.67 18.02
N LYS A 175 -13.67 -3.69 18.73
CA LYS A 175 -13.67 -3.73 20.20
C LYS A 175 -12.29 -4.11 20.76
N LEU A 176 -11.53 -4.93 20.02
CA LEU A 176 -10.19 -5.36 20.40
C LEU A 176 -9.17 -4.24 20.21
N GLU A 177 -9.26 -3.50 19.11
CA GLU A 177 -8.31 -2.45 18.71
C GLU A 177 -9.04 -1.09 18.49
N PRO A 178 -9.73 -0.54 19.51
CA PRO A 178 -10.57 0.66 19.34
C PRO A 178 -9.79 1.90 18.87
N GLN A 179 -8.50 1.98 19.18
CA GLN A 179 -7.61 3.05 18.74
C GLN A 179 -7.36 3.02 17.23
N ALA A 180 -7.39 1.84 16.61
CA ALA A 180 -7.24 1.66 15.16
C ALA A 180 -8.58 1.75 14.40
N PHE A 181 -9.72 1.73 15.10
CA PHE A 181 -11.06 1.86 14.53
C PHE A 181 -11.87 2.96 15.25
N PRO A 182 -11.45 4.24 15.12
CA PRO A 182 -12.11 5.35 15.80
C PRO A 182 -13.58 5.46 15.38
N LYS A 183 -14.44 5.92 16.31
CA LYS A 183 -15.87 6.17 16.02
C LYS A 183 -16.12 7.53 15.38
N GLU A 184 -15.27 8.49 15.71
CA GLU A 184 -15.28 9.86 15.20
C GLU A 184 -13.84 10.39 15.08
N SER A 185 -13.63 11.30 14.12
CA SER A 185 -12.38 12.03 13.93
C SER A 185 -12.69 13.46 13.55
N LYS A 186 -11.80 14.38 13.92
CA LYS A 186 -11.93 15.79 13.63
C LYS A 186 -11.07 16.17 12.45
N LYS A 187 -11.51 17.16 11.68
CA LYS A 187 -10.66 17.76 10.65
C LYS A 187 -9.41 18.34 11.29
N ILE A 188 -8.25 18.10 10.69
CA ILE A 188 -6.98 18.68 11.15
C ILE A 188 -7.06 20.22 11.23
N PRO A 189 -6.40 20.86 12.22
CA PRO A 189 -6.24 22.30 12.30
C PRO A 189 -5.70 22.95 11.02
N LYS A 190 -5.86 24.27 10.89
CA LYS A 190 -5.21 25.05 9.82
C LYS A 190 -3.68 25.01 10.00
N ALA A 191 -2.95 25.26 8.91
CA ALA A 191 -1.51 25.49 9.03
C ALA A 191 -1.25 26.71 9.95
N PRO A 192 -0.30 26.64 10.88
CA PRO A 192 0.01 27.75 11.78
C PRO A 192 0.60 28.94 11.04
N THR A 193 0.42 30.13 11.60
CA THR A 193 1.11 31.35 11.14
C THR A 193 2.56 31.38 11.57
N ALA A 194 3.35 32.27 10.95
CA ALA A 194 4.72 32.51 11.36
C ALA A 194 4.84 32.96 12.84
N GLN A 195 3.82 33.61 13.44
CA GLN A 195 3.86 33.99 14.87
C GLN A 195 3.49 32.84 15.81
N GLU A 196 2.66 31.91 15.37
CA GLU A 196 2.25 30.76 16.19
C GLU A 196 3.42 29.79 16.38
N ILE A 197 4.24 29.58 15.34
CA ILE A 197 5.42 28.72 15.42
C ILE A 197 6.54 29.28 16.29
N GLU A 198 6.59 30.61 16.51
CA GLU A 198 7.55 31.22 17.45
C GLU A 198 7.25 30.81 18.89
N LYS A 199 5.98 30.50 19.19
CA LYS A 199 5.54 30.04 20.52
C LYS A 199 5.66 28.53 20.65
N ASP A 200 5.26 27.81 19.62
CA ASP A 200 5.34 26.35 19.57
C ASP A 200 5.76 25.88 18.16
N PRO A 201 7.06 25.62 17.94
CA PRO A 201 7.56 25.24 16.64
C PRO A 201 7.08 23.85 16.19
N LEU A 202 6.58 22.99 17.09
CA LEU A 202 6.06 21.66 16.72
C LEU A 202 4.71 21.74 16.00
N LEU A 203 3.97 22.84 16.13
CA LEU A 203 2.76 23.10 15.32
C LEU A 203 3.04 23.11 13.81
N SER A 204 4.30 23.28 13.40
CA SER A 204 4.73 23.21 12.01
C SER A 204 4.41 21.86 11.33
N VAL A 205 4.08 20.81 12.10
CA VAL A 205 3.51 19.55 11.57
C VAL A 205 2.29 19.78 10.68
N TYR A 206 1.42 20.74 10.99
CA TYR A 206 0.24 21.02 10.18
C TYR A 206 0.59 21.69 8.86
N THR A 207 1.61 22.57 8.86
CA THR A 207 2.19 23.10 7.62
C THR A 207 2.79 21.97 6.79
N TYR A 208 3.55 21.05 7.41
CA TYR A 208 4.13 19.91 6.73
C TYR A 208 3.07 19.02 6.06
N LEU A 209 2.06 18.61 6.84
CA LEU A 209 0.96 17.77 6.38
C LEU A 209 0.22 18.41 5.20
N ARG A 210 -0.19 19.67 5.33
CA ARG A 210 -1.02 20.39 4.34
C ARG A 210 -0.28 20.67 3.02
N GLN A 211 1.04 20.81 3.04
CA GLN A 211 1.85 21.06 1.82
C GLN A 211 2.30 19.77 1.11
N GLU A 212 2.66 18.72 1.87
CA GLU A 212 3.32 17.53 1.33
C GLU A 212 2.50 16.24 1.42
N CYS A 213 1.67 16.07 2.43
CA CYS A 213 1.03 14.77 2.71
C CYS A 213 -0.41 14.71 2.21
N LEU A 214 -1.18 15.78 2.43
CA LEU A 214 -2.64 15.83 2.29
C LEU A 214 -3.11 16.32 0.91
N ARG A 215 -2.32 16.03 -0.13
CA ARG A 215 -2.67 16.30 -1.53
C ARG A 215 -3.15 15.06 -2.29
N CYS A 216 -3.06 13.88 -1.65
CA CYS A 216 -3.33 12.60 -2.28
C CYS A 216 -4.75 12.10 -2.04
N HIS A 217 -5.50 12.71 -1.12
CA HIS A 217 -6.89 12.33 -0.85
C HIS A 217 -7.79 12.53 -2.08
N THR A 218 -8.86 11.73 -2.15
CA THR A 218 -9.79 11.72 -3.28
C THR A 218 -10.55 13.02 -3.49
N GLY A 219 -10.56 13.91 -2.50
CA GLY A 219 -11.28 15.18 -2.56
C GLY A 219 -10.65 16.30 -3.35
N GLY A 220 -9.37 16.17 -3.69
CA GLY A 220 -8.67 17.09 -4.56
C GLY A 220 -8.04 16.37 -5.75
N LYS A 221 -7.52 17.12 -6.73
CA LYS A 221 -6.70 16.62 -7.84
C LYS A 221 -5.23 16.47 -7.44
N GLY A 222 -4.79 17.15 -6.40
CA GLY A 222 -3.40 17.22 -5.96
C GLY A 222 -2.51 18.01 -6.92
N ARG A 223 -1.23 17.65 -6.98
CA ARG A 223 -0.24 18.30 -7.85
C ARG A 223 -0.51 18.00 -9.32
N GLN A 224 -0.40 19.02 -10.16
CA GLN A 224 -0.46 18.89 -11.61
C GLN A 224 0.96 18.83 -12.19
N ARG A 225 1.64 17.70 -12.01
CA ARG A 225 3.01 17.44 -12.50
C ARG A 225 3.08 16.07 -13.16
N ARG A 226 4.15 15.82 -13.92
CA ARG A 226 4.40 14.53 -14.56
C ARG A 226 4.30 13.35 -13.57
N GLY A 227 3.34 12.45 -13.82
CA GLY A 227 2.97 11.31 -12.98
C GLY A 227 1.87 11.60 -11.95
N ASP A 228 1.53 12.85 -11.66
CA ASP A 228 0.60 13.20 -10.58
C ASP A 228 -0.82 13.55 -11.11
N PHE A 229 -1.02 13.54 -12.43
CA PHE A 229 -2.31 13.87 -13.06
C PHE A 229 -3.40 12.85 -12.73
N ARG A 230 -4.54 13.34 -12.24
CA ARG A 230 -5.73 12.55 -11.89
C ARG A 230 -6.95 13.44 -11.74
N GLY A 231 -8.14 12.83 -11.79
CA GLY A 231 -9.40 13.49 -11.47
C GLY A 231 -9.69 13.53 -9.96
N MET A 232 -10.85 14.11 -9.61
CA MET A 232 -11.40 14.13 -8.24
C MET A 232 -12.49 13.10 -8.02
N GLY A 233 -12.66 12.70 -6.77
CA GLY A 233 -13.60 11.68 -6.31
C GLY A 233 -13.41 10.38 -7.07
N CYS A 234 -14.47 9.88 -7.70
CA CYS A 234 -14.44 8.62 -8.43
C CYS A 234 -13.43 8.63 -9.60
N ALA A 235 -13.23 9.79 -10.25
CA ALA A 235 -12.29 9.92 -11.38
C ALA A 235 -10.82 9.84 -10.97
N SER A 236 -10.50 9.89 -9.67
CA SER A 236 -9.14 9.62 -9.20
C SER A 236 -8.68 8.20 -9.59
N CYS A 237 -9.62 7.26 -9.71
CA CYS A 237 -9.35 5.87 -10.08
C CYS A 237 -10.04 5.45 -11.38
N HIS A 238 -11.26 5.95 -11.63
CA HIS A 238 -12.12 5.43 -12.69
C HIS A 238 -11.97 6.13 -14.04
N ILE A 239 -11.17 7.19 -14.14
CA ILE A 239 -10.87 7.87 -15.40
C ILE A 239 -9.36 7.79 -15.65
N PRO A 240 -8.92 7.30 -16.82
CA PRO A 240 -7.51 7.12 -17.11
C PRO A 240 -6.82 8.45 -17.38
N TYR A 241 -5.65 8.65 -16.78
CA TYR A 241 -4.71 9.73 -17.08
C TYR A 241 -3.37 9.12 -17.46
N SER A 242 -2.68 9.72 -18.42
CA SER A 242 -1.27 9.39 -18.68
C SER A 242 -0.36 10.18 -17.73
N ASN A 243 0.88 9.73 -17.58
CA ASN A 243 1.87 10.44 -16.78
C ASN A 243 2.18 11.84 -17.31
N GLU A 244 1.95 12.09 -18.60
CA GLU A 244 2.13 13.40 -19.22
C GLU A 244 0.86 14.28 -19.16
N GLY A 245 -0.30 13.68 -18.86
CA GLY A 245 -1.56 14.40 -18.65
C GLY A 245 -2.18 14.98 -19.91
N PHE A 246 -1.97 14.38 -21.08
CA PHE A 246 -2.57 14.82 -22.35
C PHE A 246 -3.81 13.99 -22.72
N TYR A 247 -4.75 14.63 -23.42
CA TYR A 247 -5.88 13.96 -24.06
C TYR A 247 -5.47 13.40 -25.42
N GLU A 248 -5.67 12.10 -25.59
CA GLU A 248 -5.33 11.35 -26.81
C GLU A 248 -6.58 10.80 -27.51
N GLY A 249 -7.76 11.18 -27.04
CA GLY A 249 -9.03 10.82 -27.67
C GLY A 249 -9.38 11.64 -28.91
N ASN A 250 -10.60 11.45 -29.40
CA ASN A 250 -11.09 11.95 -30.67
C ASN A 250 -11.94 13.23 -30.55
N ASP A 251 -12.28 13.68 -29.34
CA ASP A 251 -13.00 14.94 -29.14
C ASP A 251 -12.19 16.14 -29.66
N LYS A 252 -12.76 16.86 -30.64
CA LYS A 252 -12.13 18.04 -31.27
C LYS A 252 -12.09 19.28 -30.37
N SER A 253 -12.93 19.33 -29.34
CA SER A 253 -13.04 20.46 -28.42
C SER A 253 -12.06 20.39 -27.26
N ILE A 254 -11.45 19.23 -26.98
CA ILE A 254 -10.44 19.05 -25.94
C ILE A 254 -9.04 19.28 -26.52
N SER A 255 -8.22 20.06 -25.81
CA SER A 255 -6.87 20.37 -26.28
C SER A 255 -5.94 19.17 -26.16
N LYS A 256 -5.27 18.83 -27.27
CA LYS A 256 -4.27 17.74 -27.33
C LYS A 256 -2.86 18.18 -26.91
N ASP A 257 -2.61 19.49 -26.90
CA ASP A 257 -1.30 20.09 -26.63
C ASP A 257 -1.20 20.71 -25.23
N LYS A 258 -2.20 20.47 -24.36
CA LYS A 258 -2.20 20.95 -22.97
C LYS A 258 -2.27 19.80 -21.98
N ALA A 259 -1.31 19.77 -21.07
CA ALA A 259 -1.33 18.85 -19.95
C ALA A 259 -2.49 19.18 -18.98
N GLY A 260 -2.83 18.23 -18.10
CA GLY A 260 -3.94 18.33 -17.15
C GLY A 260 -5.27 17.71 -17.62
N HIS A 261 -5.26 16.98 -18.73
CA HIS A 261 -6.43 16.28 -19.26
C HIS A 261 -6.34 14.77 -19.04
N MET A 262 -7.51 14.14 -18.95
CA MET A 262 -7.64 12.68 -19.00
C MET A 262 -7.13 12.14 -20.34
N LEU A 263 -6.71 10.88 -20.38
CA LEU A 263 -6.23 10.23 -21.60
C LEU A 263 -7.35 10.08 -22.64
N THR A 264 -8.54 9.70 -22.19
CA THR A 264 -9.73 9.47 -23.02
C THR A 264 -11.00 9.64 -22.17
N HIS A 265 -12.14 9.93 -22.80
CA HIS A 265 -13.43 10.05 -22.11
C HIS A 265 -14.10 8.68 -21.92
N GLN A 266 -13.44 7.76 -21.21
CA GLN A 266 -13.93 6.40 -20.92
C GLN A 266 -13.67 6.02 -19.47
N ILE A 267 -14.58 5.22 -18.88
CA ILE A 267 -14.40 4.69 -17.52
C ILE A 267 -13.56 3.41 -17.53
N GLN A 268 -12.59 3.32 -16.63
CA GLN A 268 -11.91 2.09 -16.24
C GLN A 268 -12.44 1.58 -14.90
N SER A 269 -12.67 0.27 -14.74
CA SER A 269 -13.09 -0.28 -13.44
C SER A 269 -12.79 -1.78 -13.33
N SER A 270 -13.71 -2.65 -13.73
CA SER A 270 -13.60 -4.10 -13.57
C SER A 270 -13.20 -4.81 -14.87
N ARG A 271 -13.03 -6.13 -14.81
CA ARG A 271 -12.74 -6.97 -15.98
C ARG A 271 -13.78 -6.93 -17.11
N LYS A 272 -14.98 -6.40 -16.86
CA LYS A 272 -16.05 -6.27 -17.88
C LYS A 272 -16.05 -4.90 -18.55
N VAL A 273 -15.25 -3.98 -18.05
CA VAL A 273 -15.18 -2.60 -18.55
C VAL A 273 -13.89 -2.48 -19.32
N HIS A 274 -14.04 -2.23 -20.63
CA HIS A 274 -12.94 -2.11 -21.56
C HIS A 274 -12.78 -0.64 -21.92
N VAL A 275 -11.52 -0.21 -21.97
CA VAL A 275 -11.11 1.11 -22.45
C VAL A 275 -10.28 0.90 -23.70
N SER A 276 -10.60 1.69 -24.73
CA SER A 276 -9.93 1.63 -26.04
C SER A 276 -9.18 2.94 -26.30
N VAL A 277 -7.86 2.88 -26.44
CA VAL A 277 -7.04 4.05 -26.81
C VAL A 277 -6.11 3.62 -27.94
N HIS A 278 -6.17 4.31 -29.07
CA HIS A 278 -5.54 3.86 -30.32
C HIS A 278 -5.95 2.42 -30.66
N ASP A 279 -4.99 1.54 -30.93
CA ASP A 279 -5.20 0.12 -31.23
C ASP A 279 -5.18 -0.78 -29.98
N ILE A 280 -5.12 -0.20 -28.78
CA ILE A 280 -4.99 -0.94 -27.51
C ILE A 280 -6.33 -0.99 -26.80
N ASN A 281 -6.70 -2.20 -26.37
CA ASN A 281 -7.88 -2.47 -25.54
C ASN A 281 -7.44 -3.12 -24.22
N TYR A 282 -7.86 -2.58 -23.08
CA TYR A 282 -7.58 -3.15 -21.76
C TYR A 282 -8.80 -3.08 -20.84
N SER A 283 -8.75 -3.84 -19.74
CA SER A 283 -9.76 -3.80 -18.67
C SER A 283 -9.10 -3.69 -17.30
N GLY A 284 -9.89 -3.30 -16.29
CA GLY A 284 -9.38 -3.06 -14.94
C GLY A 284 -8.77 -1.66 -14.78
N VAL A 285 -8.39 -1.30 -13.55
CA VAL A 285 -7.64 -0.07 -13.25
C VAL A 285 -6.13 -0.38 -13.28
N PRO A 286 -5.35 0.15 -14.25
CA PRO A 286 -3.92 -0.05 -14.33
C PRO A 286 -3.19 0.44 -13.07
N VAL A 287 -2.08 -0.22 -12.72
CA VAL A 287 -1.32 0.06 -11.48
C VAL A 287 -0.88 1.53 -11.38
N GLU A 288 -0.51 2.14 -12.51
CA GLU A 288 -0.02 3.53 -12.54
C GLU A 288 -1.05 4.52 -12.00
N THR A 289 -2.36 4.25 -12.16
CA THR A 289 -3.43 5.07 -11.57
C THR A 289 -3.37 5.07 -10.05
N CYS A 290 -2.97 3.96 -9.42
CA CYS A 290 -2.74 3.91 -7.98
C CYS A 290 -1.42 4.61 -7.60
N THR A 291 -0.39 4.45 -8.45
CA THR A 291 0.96 4.98 -8.22
C THR A 291 1.00 6.51 -8.18
N THR A 292 0.05 7.23 -8.80
CA THR A 292 -0.08 8.70 -8.68
C THR A 292 -0.15 9.18 -7.22
N CYS A 293 -0.70 8.36 -6.32
CA CYS A 293 -0.74 8.62 -4.88
C CYS A 293 0.21 7.70 -4.08
N HIS A 294 0.37 6.44 -4.50
CA HIS A 294 1.14 5.41 -3.79
C HIS A 294 2.65 5.36 -4.17
N ASN A 295 3.20 6.46 -4.67
CA ASN A 295 4.64 6.64 -4.96
C ASN A 295 5.48 7.20 -3.78
N ARG A 296 4.84 7.61 -2.67
CA ARG A 296 5.49 8.11 -1.45
C ARG A 296 5.29 7.13 -0.28
N GLY A 297 5.62 7.56 0.94
CA GLY A 297 5.42 6.77 2.16
C GLY A 297 6.06 5.38 2.04
N LYS A 298 5.24 4.33 2.16
CA LYS A 298 5.66 2.92 2.02
C LYS A 298 6.06 2.52 0.58
N ARG A 299 5.84 3.38 -0.43
CA ARG A 299 6.25 3.20 -1.84
C ARG A 299 5.68 1.95 -2.53
N ILE A 300 4.53 1.47 -2.05
CA ILE A 300 3.94 0.20 -2.51
C ILE A 300 3.57 0.17 -3.99
N GLY A 301 3.13 1.30 -4.57
CA GLY A 301 2.75 1.34 -5.99
C GLY A 301 3.96 1.16 -6.90
N VAL A 302 5.03 1.89 -6.61
CA VAL A 302 6.28 1.81 -7.37
C VAL A 302 6.99 0.48 -7.17
N SER A 303 7.03 -0.08 -5.94
CA SER A 303 7.70 -1.35 -5.70
C SER A 303 7.01 -2.55 -6.34
N TYR A 304 5.67 -2.54 -6.43
CA TYR A 304 4.91 -3.57 -7.16
C TYR A 304 5.31 -3.65 -8.65
N GLN A 305 5.65 -2.50 -9.24
CA GLN A 305 6.16 -2.39 -10.62
C GLN A 305 7.67 -2.63 -10.74
N GLY A 306 8.38 -2.97 -9.65
CA GLY A 306 9.84 -3.15 -9.68
C GLY A 306 10.63 -1.85 -9.52
N LEU A 307 10.01 -0.71 -9.18
CA LEU A 307 10.69 0.59 -9.14
C LEU A 307 11.14 0.96 -7.72
N MET A 308 12.44 1.24 -7.56
CA MET A 308 13.04 1.73 -6.31
C MET A 308 13.55 3.16 -6.50
N GLU A 309 13.14 4.06 -5.62
CA GLU A 309 13.56 5.46 -5.69
C GLU A 309 15.07 5.64 -5.54
N THR A 310 15.64 6.59 -6.28
CA THR A 310 17.06 6.94 -6.22
C THR A 310 17.27 8.46 -6.34
N GLU A 311 18.29 8.97 -5.67
CA GLU A 311 18.75 10.36 -5.83
C GLU A 311 19.69 10.52 -7.04
N TYR A 312 20.20 9.41 -7.57
CA TYR A 312 21.18 9.41 -8.66
C TYR A 312 20.55 9.58 -10.04
N GLN A 313 21.35 10.07 -10.99
CA GLN A 313 21.04 10.09 -12.42
C GLN A 313 21.85 8.99 -13.10
N GLY A 314 21.34 7.76 -13.07
CA GLY A 314 22.13 6.59 -13.47
C GLY A 314 22.25 6.38 -14.98
N THR A 315 21.25 6.79 -15.77
CA THR A 315 21.19 6.55 -17.21
C THR A 315 20.86 7.82 -17.97
N PHE A 316 21.39 7.93 -19.19
CA PHE A 316 21.15 9.03 -20.12
C PHE A 316 20.32 8.56 -21.31
N ASP A 317 19.48 9.44 -21.85
CA ASP A 317 18.81 9.22 -23.13
C ASP A 317 19.75 9.46 -24.32
N HIS A 318 19.22 9.39 -25.53
CA HIS A 318 19.99 9.57 -26.77
C HIS A 318 20.55 11.00 -26.97
N GLU A 319 20.03 12.00 -26.25
CA GLU A 319 20.52 13.37 -26.26
C GLU A 319 21.52 13.64 -25.11
N GLY A 320 21.75 12.65 -24.23
CA GLY A 320 22.61 12.79 -23.07
C GLY A 320 21.91 13.37 -21.84
N ASN A 321 20.58 13.52 -21.84
CA ASN A 321 19.83 13.98 -20.68
C ASN A 321 19.65 12.84 -19.68
N GLY A 322 19.81 13.11 -18.39
CA GLY A 322 19.57 12.13 -17.33
C GLY A 322 18.09 11.77 -17.19
N GLN A 323 17.79 10.64 -16.51
CA GLN A 323 16.42 10.19 -16.27
C GLN A 323 15.50 11.34 -15.79
N PRO A 324 14.39 11.62 -16.52
CA PRO A 324 13.44 12.66 -16.12
C PRO A 324 12.71 12.23 -14.86
N LYS A 325 12.28 13.22 -14.08
CA LYS A 325 11.52 12.93 -12.86
C LYS A 325 10.14 12.37 -13.20
N LEU A 326 9.69 11.41 -12.40
CA LEU A 326 8.32 10.88 -12.38
C LEU A 326 7.83 10.91 -10.93
N HIS A 327 6.66 11.49 -10.67
CA HIS A 327 6.19 11.82 -9.31
C HIS A 327 7.25 12.60 -8.51
N THR A 328 7.95 13.52 -9.16
CA THR A 328 9.07 14.32 -8.63
C THR A 328 10.37 13.57 -8.26
N LYS A 329 10.48 12.28 -8.61
CA LYS A 329 11.56 11.37 -8.21
C LYS A 329 12.21 10.66 -9.40
N ARG A 330 13.31 9.96 -9.13
CA ARG A 330 13.99 9.06 -10.07
C ARG A 330 13.96 7.64 -9.54
N TYR A 331 14.11 6.66 -10.42
CA TYR A 331 13.93 5.25 -10.09
C TYR A 331 15.01 4.35 -10.72
N LEU A 332 15.43 3.36 -9.94
CA LEU A 332 16.09 2.14 -10.39
C LEU A 332 15.01 1.07 -10.66
N HIS A 333 15.27 0.18 -11.60
CA HIS A 333 14.39 -0.95 -11.91
C HIS A 333 14.98 -2.23 -11.30
N LEU A 334 14.36 -2.70 -10.22
CA LEU A 334 14.58 -3.99 -9.54
C LEU A 334 13.54 -5.01 -10.02
N THR A 335 13.54 -6.22 -9.45
CA THR A 335 12.55 -7.24 -9.81
C THR A 335 11.15 -6.85 -9.37
N GLU A 336 10.20 -6.89 -10.30
CA GLU A 336 8.78 -6.65 -10.03
C GLU A 336 8.11 -7.77 -9.23
N ASP A 337 6.92 -7.49 -8.69
CA ASP A 337 6.14 -8.52 -7.99
C ASP A 337 5.68 -9.63 -8.96
N ILE A 338 5.72 -10.88 -8.51
CA ILE A 338 5.28 -12.03 -9.31
C ILE A 338 3.79 -11.95 -9.68
N HIS A 339 2.95 -11.33 -8.84
CA HIS A 339 1.54 -11.12 -9.16
C HIS A 339 1.39 -10.06 -10.25
N TYR A 340 2.19 -8.99 -10.21
CA TYR A 340 2.23 -7.95 -11.24
C TYR A 340 2.63 -8.55 -12.59
N SER A 341 3.73 -9.29 -12.65
CA SER A 341 4.21 -9.93 -13.89
C SER A 341 3.23 -10.97 -14.47
N LYS A 342 2.37 -11.56 -13.62
CA LYS A 342 1.28 -12.45 -14.04
C LYS A 342 0.04 -11.70 -14.53
N GLY A 343 -0.01 -10.39 -14.33
CA GLY A 343 -1.08 -9.50 -14.80
C GLY A 343 -2.17 -9.22 -13.77
N MET A 344 -1.89 -9.40 -12.47
CA MET A 344 -2.76 -8.92 -11.40
C MET A 344 -2.59 -7.41 -11.22
N LEU A 345 -3.72 -6.72 -11.10
CA LEU A 345 -3.80 -5.30 -10.78
C LEU A 345 -4.03 -5.12 -9.27
N CYS A 346 -3.80 -3.92 -8.72
CA CYS A 346 -3.96 -3.65 -7.29
C CYS A 346 -5.34 -4.07 -6.77
N GLN A 347 -6.40 -3.78 -7.54
CA GLN A 347 -7.78 -4.13 -7.20
C GLN A 347 -8.07 -5.63 -7.18
N ASP A 348 -7.17 -6.50 -7.67
CA ASP A 348 -7.32 -7.95 -7.55
C ASP A 348 -7.08 -8.46 -6.13
N CYS A 349 -6.29 -7.72 -5.34
CA CYS A 349 -6.09 -7.96 -3.91
C CYS A 349 -6.74 -6.90 -3.02
N HIS A 350 -6.95 -5.67 -3.50
CA HIS A 350 -7.66 -4.64 -2.75
C HIS A 350 -9.14 -4.65 -3.09
N THR A 351 -9.98 -5.00 -2.12
CA THR A 351 -11.43 -5.13 -2.34
C THR A 351 -12.12 -3.77 -2.49
N SER A 352 -13.40 -3.81 -2.87
CA SER A 352 -14.22 -2.59 -2.86
C SER A 352 -14.30 -1.96 -1.47
N ASN A 353 -14.27 -2.74 -0.39
CA ASN A 353 -14.33 -2.19 0.97
C ASN A 353 -12.99 -1.55 1.35
N ASP A 354 -11.87 -2.15 0.97
CA ASP A 354 -10.53 -1.60 1.21
C ASP A 354 -10.35 -0.23 0.54
N MET A 355 -10.91 -0.05 -0.67
CA MET A 355 -10.76 1.15 -1.49
C MET A 355 -11.84 2.20 -1.23
N HIS A 356 -13.13 1.81 -1.32
CA HIS A 356 -14.26 2.72 -1.15
C HIS A 356 -14.67 2.90 0.31
N GLY A 357 -14.13 2.11 1.24
CA GLY A 357 -14.60 2.03 2.62
C GLY A 357 -15.78 1.07 2.76
N ASP A 358 -15.96 0.55 3.98
CA ASP A 358 -17.14 -0.25 4.36
C ASP A 358 -18.14 0.54 5.21
N GLY A 359 -17.90 1.85 5.34
CA GLY A 359 -18.74 2.78 6.07
C GLY A 359 -18.37 3.07 7.50
N PHE A 360 -17.33 2.41 7.97
CA PHE A 360 -16.74 2.69 9.27
C PHE A 360 -15.32 3.21 9.07
N MET A 361 -14.91 4.08 9.98
CA MET A 361 -13.57 4.62 9.92
C MET A 361 -12.53 3.59 10.32
N THR A 362 -11.39 3.70 9.67
CA THR A 362 -10.20 2.92 9.95
C THR A 362 -9.03 3.88 10.11
N GLY A 363 -8.26 3.70 11.18
CA GLY A 363 -7.10 4.50 11.51
C GLY A 363 -5.83 4.04 10.80
N ALA A 364 -5.70 2.77 10.42
CA ALA A 364 -4.49 2.24 9.80
C ALA A 364 -4.77 1.28 8.65
N ASN A 365 -3.87 1.22 7.66
CA ASN A 365 -4.07 0.42 6.44
C ASN A 365 -4.36 -1.07 6.70
N LEU A 366 -3.71 -1.67 7.70
CA LEU A 366 -3.92 -3.08 8.07
C LEU A 366 -5.38 -3.35 8.49
N GLY A 367 -6.06 -2.34 9.06
CA GLY A 367 -7.44 -2.46 9.47
C GLY A 367 -8.42 -2.45 8.30
N ALA A 368 -8.02 -1.91 7.14
CA ALA A 368 -8.88 -1.81 5.95
C ALA A 368 -8.70 -2.98 4.98
N VAL A 369 -7.52 -3.60 4.95
CA VAL A 369 -7.23 -4.75 4.07
C VAL A 369 -7.79 -6.02 4.72
N GLU A 370 -8.62 -6.77 3.98
CA GLU A 370 -9.21 -8.02 4.50
C GLU A 370 -8.63 -9.31 3.90
N ILE A 371 -7.78 -9.20 2.87
CA ILE A 371 -7.24 -10.33 2.12
C ILE A 371 -5.89 -10.76 2.67
N GLU A 372 -5.79 -12.05 2.97
CA GLU A 372 -4.55 -12.73 3.35
C GLU A 372 -3.98 -13.61 2.24
N CYS A 373 -2.67 -13.88 2.29
CA CYS A 373 -2.00 -14.76 1.32
C CYS A 373 -2.69 -16.15 1.30
N GLN A 374 -3.06 -16.62 2.49
CA GLN A 374 -3.68 -17.91 2.74
C GLN A 374 -5.13 -17.98 2.24
N ASP A 375 -5.75 -16.85 1.91
CA ASP A 375 -7.08 -16.78 1.29
C ASP A 375 -7.12 -17.34 -0.11
N CYS A 376 -5.99 -17.35 -0.81
CA CYS A 376 -5.86 -17.98 -2.13
C CYS A 376 -4.92 -19.18 -2.11
N HIS A 377 -3.83 -19.12 -1.34
CA HIS A 377 -2.76 -20.13 -1.36
C HIS A 377 -2.95 -21.28 -0.36
N GLY A 378 -3.70 -21.05 0.72
CA GLY A 378 -3.81 -21.98 1.84
C GLY A 378 -2.47 -22.20 2.54
N THR A 379 -2.30 -23.38 3.13
CA THR A 379 -1.03 -23.85 3.71
C THR A 379 -0.62 -25.18 3.07
N THR A 380 0.54 -25.71 3.46
CA THR A 380 1.00 -27.05 3.07
C THR A 380 0.12 -28.18 3.62
N LYS A 381 -0.71 -27.89 4.63
CA LYS A 381 -1.59 -28.85 5.32
C LYS A 381 -3.07 -28.63 5.01
N LYS A 382 -3.47 -27.42 4.65
CA LYS A 382 -4.89 -27.04 4.43
C LYS A 382 -5.08 -26.23 3.15
N TYR A 383 -6.14 -26.53 2.41
CA TYR A 383 -6.63 -25.66 1.32
C TYR A 383 -7.20 -24.34 1.88
N PRO A 384 -7.33 -23.27 1.06
CA PRO A 384 -7.84 -21.98 1.53
C PRO A 384 -9.22 -22.06 2.22
N TRP A 385 -10.12 -22.90 1.70
CA TRP A 385 -11.46 -23.11 2.26
C TRP A 385 -11.48 -24.04 3.48
N GLU A 386 -10.37 -24.73 3.78
CA GLU A 386 -10.21 -25.58 4.97
C GLU A 386 -9.70 -24.81 6.19
N LEU A 387 -9.26 -23.56 6.01
CA LEU A 387 -8.81 -22.68 7.07
C LEU A 387 -10.02 -22.07 7.81
N PRO A 388 -9.90 -21.80 9.13
CA PRO A 388 -10.95 -21.10 9.86
C PRO A 388 -10.99 -19.61 9.49
N LEU A 389 -12.11 -18.96 9.80
CA LEU A 389 -12.25 -17.51 9.75
C LEU A 389 -11.18 -16.84 10.65
N GLY A 390 -10.59 -15.74 10.17
CA GLY A 390 -9.54 -14.97 10.83
C GLY A 390 -8.15 -15.60 10.80
N TYR A 391 -7.94 -16.74 10.12
CA TYR A 391 -6.59 -17.29 9.98
C TYR A 391 -5.70 -16.32 9.18
N SER A 392 -4.56 -15.96 9.75
CA SER A 392 -3.65 -14.89 9.32
C SER A 392 -4.10 -13.44 9.56
N ASP A 393 -5.31 -13.22 10.06
CA ASP A 393 -5.83 -11.90 10.44
C ASP A 393 -6.13 -11.89 11.96
N GLU A 394 -5.28 -12.53 12.77
CA GLU A 394 -5.68 -12.97 14.11
C GLU A 394 -5.84 -11.85 15.15
N PHE A 395 -5.04 -10.79 15.03
CA PHE A 395 -4.79 -9.80 16.10
C PHE A 395 -4.49 -10.49 17.43
N ALA A 396 -3.70 -11.57 17.34
CA ALA A 396 -3.31 -12.41 18.45
C ALA A 396 -2.04 -13.18 18.11
N LEU A 397 -1.23 -13.49 19.11
CA LEU A 397 0.02 -14.23 18.91
C LEU A 397 -0.19 -15.72 18.56
N SER A 398 -1.42 -16.23 18.58
CA SER A 398 -1.76 -17.62 18.27
C SER A 398 -2.66 -17.70 17.04
N PRO A 399 -2.40 -18.63 16.09
CA PRO A 399 -3.26 -18.80 14.93
C PRO A 399 -4.71 -19.11 15.30
N LYS A 400 -5.66 -18.65 14.47
CA LYS A 400 -7.07 -19.02 14.66
C LYS A 400 -7.27 -20.52 14.46
N THR A 401 -8.14 -21.07 15.28
CA THR A 401 -8.61 -22.47 15.18
C THR A 401 -10.13 -22.47 15.12
N GLY A 402 -10.71 -23.52 14.53
CA GLY A 402 -12.15 -23.63 14.39
C GLY A 402 -12.56 -24.37 13.12
N SER A 403 -13.87 -24.32 12.84
CA SER A 403 -14.46 -24.91 11.64
C SER A 403 -13.93 -24.26 10.37
N PRO A 404 -13.80 -25.01 9.26
CA PRO A 404 -13.48 -24.46 7.95
C PRO A 404 -14.44 -23.34 7.54
N ARG A 405 -13.90 -22.25 6.98
CA ARG A 405 -14.71 -21.13 6.45
C ARG A 405 -15.47 -21.51 5.17
N GLY A 406 -14.98 -22.49 4.41
CA GLY A 406 -15.66 -23.00 3.23
C GLY A 406 -15.62 -22.06 2.01
N THR A 407 -16.60 -22.21 1.13
CA THR A 407 -16.86 -21.39 -0.06
C THR A 407 -18.33 -20.94 -0.05
N THR A 408 -18.67 -19.95 -0.88
CA THR A 408 -20.05 -19.48 -0.99
C THR A 408 -20.43 -19.07 -2.41
N HIS A 409 -21.69 -19.24 -2.78
CA HIS A 409 -22.29 -18.62 -3.98
C HIS A 409 -23.05 -17.34 -3.64
N THR A 410 -23.26 -17.06 -2.36
CA THR A 410 -24.03 -15.91 -1.89
C THR A 410 -23.13 -14.69 -1.83
N LEU A 411 -23.57 -13.61 -2.48
CA LEU A 411 -22.88 -12.32 -2.50
C LEU A 411 -23.71 -11.27 -1.74
N ALA A 412 -23.03 -10.40 -1.01
CA ALA A 412 -23.63 -9.16 -0.51
C ALA A 412 -24.13 -8.31 -1.70
N GLU A 413 -25.20 -7.55 -1.49
CA GLU A 413 -25.92 -6.87 -2.59
C GLU A 413 -25.02 -5.93 -3.40
N TYR A 414 -24.17 -5.16 -2.72
CA TYR A 414 -23.25 -4.23 -3.39
C TYR A 414 -22.22 -4.96 -4.30
N LEU A 415 -21.80 -6.17 -3.95
CA LEU A 415 -20.85 -6.97 -4.75
C LEU A 415 -21.47 -7.44 -6.07
N LYS A 416 -22.80 -7.59 -6.14
CA LYS A 416 -23.51 -8.02 -7.35
C LYS A 416 -23.39 -7.00 -8.49
N LYS A 417 -23.14 -5.73 -8.17
CA LYS A 417 -22.86 -4.66 -9.15
C LYS A 417 -21.47 -4.78 -9.78
N GLY A 418 -20.59 -5.59 -9.19
CA GLY A 418 -19.26 -5.90 -9.71
C GLY A 418 -19.26 -6.93 -10.84
N ALA A 419 -18.07 -7.25 -11.34
CA ALA A 419 -17.90 -8.26 -12.37
C ALA A 419 -17.94 -9.68 -11.78
N ILE A 420 -19.10 -10.33 -11.84
CA ILE A 420 -19.25 -11.73 -11.42
C ILE A 420 -18.90 -12.69 -12.58
N PRO A 421 -18.01 -13.69 -12.38
CA PRO A 421 -17.72 -14.74 -13.34
C PRO A 421 -18.97 -15.55 -13.72
N LYS A 422 -19.04 -16.00 -14.98
CA LYS A 422 -20.15 -16.85 -15.44
C LYS A 422 -20.06 -18.26 -14.83
N ASN A 423 -18.85 -18.81 -14.78
CA ASN A 423 -18.58 -20.08 -14.11
C ASN A 423 -18.17 -19.79 -12.66
N GLN A 424 -18.98 -20.25 -11.71
CA GLN A 424 -18.75 -20.05 -10.28
C GLN A 424 -18.26 -21.33 -9.59
N GLY A 425 -17.95 -22.39 -10.34
CA GLY A 425 -17.39 -23.64 -9.80
C GLY A 425 -18.14 -24.14 -8.57
N GLU A 426 -17.39 -24.46 -7.53
CA GLU A 426 -17.90 -24.86 -6.19
C GLU A 426 -18.08 -23.66 -5.23
N GLY A 427 -18.08 -22.45 -5.75
CA GLY A 427 -18.26 -21.21 -5.02
C GLY A 427 -17.02 -20.33 -4.96
N PHE A 428 -17.23 -19.08 -4.54
CA PHE A 428 -16.19 -18.11 -4.26
C PHE A 428 -15.46 -18.49 -2.97
N LEU A 429 -14.14 -18.26 -2.97
CA LEU A 429 -13.35 -18.31 -1.75
C LEU A 429 -13.76 -17.14 -0.84
N LEU A 430 -13.58 -17.31 0.47
CA LEU A 430 -13.85 -16.27 1.46
C LEU A 430 -12.53 -15.65 1.93
N SER A 431 -12.53 -14.33 2.16
CA SER A 431 -11.44 -13.64 2.86
C SER A 431 -11.31 -14.16 4.30
N ALA A 432 -10.19 -13.84 4.95
CA ALA A 432 -10.02 -14.08 6.39
C ALA A 432 -11.15 -13.45 7.21
N ARG A 433 -11.74 -12.35 6.74
CA ARG A 433 -12.85 -11.64 7.39
C ARG A 433 -14.23 -12.07 6.89
N GLY A 434 -14.33 -13.00 5.93
CA GLY A 434 -15.57 -13.67 5.57
C GLY A 434 -16.36 -13.06 4.41
N ASN A 435 -15.83 -12.07 3.69
CA ASN A 435 -16.45 -11.64 2.44
C ASN A 435 -16.09 -12.58 1.27
N PRO A 436 -16.99 -12.75 0.29
CA PRO A 436 -16.69 -13.51 -0.92
C PRO A 436 -15.69 -12.77 -1.82
N LEU A 437 -14.60 -13.47 -2.16
CA LEU A 437 -13.64 -13.04 -3.16
C LEU A 437 -14.20 -13.32 -4.56
N THR A 438 -14.95 -12.37 -5.11
CA THR A 438 -15.66 -12.52 -6.40
C THR A 438 -14.77 -12.86 -7.61
N LYS A 439 -13.44 -12.79 -7.44
CA LYS A 439 -12.42 -13.12 -8.44
C LYS A 439 -11.79 -14.49 -8.24
N ALA A 440 -11.96 -15.13 -7.09
CA ALA A 440 -11.33 -16.40 -6.75
C ALA A 440 -12.39 -17.49 -6.61
N VAL A 441 -12.44 -18.42 -7.57
CA VAL A 441 -13.45 -19.47 -7.66
C VAL A 441 -12.80 -20.83 -7.43
N ARG A 442 -13.43 -21.68 -6.60
CA ARG A 442 -12.94 -23.03 -6.36
C ARG A 442 -13.30 -23.97 -7.52
N HIS A 443 -12.30 -24.73 -7.98
CA HIS A 443 -12.43 -25.81 -8.96
C HIS A 443 -11.70 -27.06 -8.46
N GLY A 444 -12.41 -27.96 -7.79
CA GLY A 444 -11.83 -29.12 -7.12
C GLY A 444 -10.80 -28.70 -6.07
N ASN A 445 -9.55 -29.11 -6.28
CA ASN A 445 -8.40 -28.79 -5.42
C ASN A 445 -7.57 -27.60 -5.94
N LYS A 446 -8.09 -26.85 -6.91
CA LYS A 446 -7.45 -25.67 -7.52
C LYS A 446 -8.35 -24.44 -7.40
N VAL A 447 -7.79 -23.29 -7.71
CA VAL A 447 -8.50 -22.00 -7.71
C VAL A 447 -8.40 -21.37 -9.09
N MET A 448 -9.53 -20.96 -9.65
CA MET A 448 -9.60 -20.18 -10.88
C MET A 448 -9.67 -18.70 -10.52
N MET A 449 -8.65 -17.93 -10.92
CA MET A 449 -8.58 -16.48 -10.70
C MET A 449 -9.05 -15.72 -11.94
N HIS A 450 -10.13 -14.96 -11.78
CA HIS A 450 -10.75 -14.11 -12.80
C HIS A 450 -10.27 -12.65 -12.64
N LEU A 451 -9.09 -12.33 -13.16
CA LEU A 451 -8.41 -11.07 -12.89
C LEU A 451 -9.10 -9.86 -13.54
N ALA A 452 -8.91 -8.70 -12.93
CA ALA A 452 -9.36 -7.40 -13.44
C ALA A 452 -8.81 -7.06 -14.82
N SER A 453 -7.59 -7.52 -15.11
CA SER A 453 -6.95 -7.38 -16.43
C SER A 453 -7.61 -8.20 -17.54
N GLY A 454 -8.65 -8.98 -17.22
CA GLY A 454 -9.31 -9.90 -18.15
C GLY A 454 -8.65 -11.26 -18.23
N LYS A 455 -7.46 -11.44 -17.65
CA LYS A 455 -6.72 -12.71 -17.61
C LYS A 455 -7.39 -13.73 -16.68
N GLU A 456 -7.30 -14.99 -17.07
CA GLU A 456 -7.72 -16.15 -16.28
C GLU A 456 -6.46 -16.90 -15.83
N ILE A 457 -6.30 -17.14 -14.53
CA ILE A 457 -5.12 -17.83 -13.98
C ILE A 457 -5.53 -19.01 -13.11
N GLU A 458 -5.12 -20.22 -13.49
CA GLU A 458 -5.25 -21.41 -12.65
C GLU A 458 -4.18 -21.37 -11.54
N LEU A 459 -4.60 -21.05 -10.33
CA LEU A 459 -3.79 -21.11 -9.14
C LEU A 459 -3.82 -22.52 -8.54
N LYS A 460 -2.62 -23.02 -8.18
CA LYS A 460 -2.41 -24.31 -7.51
C LYS A 460 -2.04 -24.05 -6.05
N PRO A 461 -2.95 -24.30 -5.08
CA PRO A 461 -2.68 -24.09 -3.66
C PRO A 461 -1.49 -24.89 -3.14
N LEU A 462 -0.92 -24.48 -1.99
CA LEU A 462 0.29 -25.08 -1.43
C LEU A 462 0.12 -26.57 -1.09
N LYS A 463 -1.02 -26.95 -0.50
CA LYS A 463 -1.36 -28.36 -0.23
C LYS A 463 -1.38 -29.21 -1.51
N TYR A 464 -1.99 -28.71 -2.58
CA TYR A 464 -1.98 -29.38 -3.89
C TYR A 464 -0.55 -29.56 -4.40
N LEU A 465 0.28 -28.52 -4.35
CA LEU A 465 1.68 -28.61 -4.79
C LEU A 465 2.48 -29.62 -3.98
N LYS A 466 2.22 -29.73 -2.66
CA LYS A 466 2.85 -30.72 -1.79
C LYS A 466 2.41 -32.15 -2.14
N GLU A 467 1.11 -32.39 -2.29
CA GLU A 467 0.55 -33.71 -2.65
C GLU A 467 1.02 -34.22 -4.02
N GLN A 468 1.55 -33.33 -4.85
CA GLN A 468 2.09 -33.62 -6.18
C GLN A 468 3.62 -33.59 -6.22
N ASP A 469 4.30 -33.51 -5.08
CA ASP A 469 5.76 -33.43 -4.95
C ASP A 469 6.40 -32.29 -5.76
N LYS A 470 5.70 -31.16 -5.89
CA LYS A 470 6.16 -29.97 -6.66
C LYS A 470 6.80 -28.89 -5.82
N LEU A 471 6.81 -29.04 -4.49
CA LEU A 471 7.50 -28.11 -3.59
C LEU A 471 8.98 -28.47 -3.50
N SER A 472 9.85 -27.45 -3.46
CA SER A 472 11.28 -27.67 -3.25
C SER A 472 11.56 -28.21 -1.84
N LYS A 473 12.70 -28.89 -1.66
CA LYS A 473 13.14 -29.36 -0.33
C LYS A 473 13.22 -28.21 0.67
N LYS A 474 13.74 -27.04 0.25
CA LYS A 474 13.80 -25.83 1.09
C LYS A 474 12.40 -25.39 1.51
N ALA A 475 11.44 -25.38 0.60
CA ALA A 475 10.05 -25.03 0.91
C ALA A 475 9.40 -26.04 1.88
N LEU A 476 9.62 -27.35 1.71
CA LEU A 476 9.11 -28.37 2.63
C LEU A 476 9.71 -28.23 4.04
N VAL A 477 11.01 -28.01 4.15
CA VAL A 477 11.65 -27.78 5.46
C VAL A 477 11.08 -26.52 6.11
N ALA A 478 11.04 -25.41 5.37
CA ALA A 478 10.62 -24.12 5.92
C ALA A 478 9.13 -24.07 6.27
N MET A 479 8.25 -24.55 5.38
CA MET A 479 6.79 -24.32 5.46
C MET A 479 5.96 -25.55 5.83
N ASP A 480 6.54 -26.75 5.90
CA ASP A 480 5.81 -27.97 6.33
C ASP A 480 6.36 -28.53 7.65
N LYS A 481 7.69 -28.51 7.84
CA LYS A 481 8.33 -29.11 9.02
C LYS A 481 8.52 -28.16 10.19
N ILE A 482 8.73 -26.87 9.91
CA ILE A 482 8.91 -25.84 10.95
C ILE A 482 7.59 -25.10 11.11
N GLU A 483 6.74 -25.56 12.03
CA GLU A 483 5.39 -24.99 12.24
C GLU A 483 5.44 -23.51 12.64
N ALA A 484 6.49 -23.07 13.33
CA ALA A 484 6.67 -21.67 13.69
C ALA A 484 6.66 -20.74 12.45
N HIS A 485 7.16 -21.17 11.30
CA HIS A 485 7.14 -20.34 10.08
C HIS A 485 5.75 -20.18 9.47
N THR A 486 4.84 -21.15 9.65
CA THR A 486 3.46 -21.01 9.18
C THR A 486 2.59 -20.27 10.19
N ASP A 487 2.90 -20.43 11.48
CA ASP A 487 2.04 -20.00 12.57
C ASP A 487 2.41 -18.63 13.15
N LYS A 488 3.66 -18.18 12.95
CA LYS A 488 4.18 -16.95 13.56
C LYS A 488 4.71 -15.94 12.55
N LEU A 489 4.94 -16.33 11.30
CA LEU A 489 5.45 -15.42 10.27
C LEU A 489 4.35 -15.09 9.27
N GLU A 490 4.48 -13.91 8.71
CA GLU A 490 3.81 -13.55 7.47
C GLU A 490 4.46 -14.26 6.28
N CYS A 491 3.66 -14.66 5.28
CA CYS A 491 4.22 -15.27 4.07
C CYS A 491 5.18 -14.31 3.35
N TYR A 492 4.84 -13.01 3.34
CA TYR A 492 5.66 -11.97 2.74
C TYR A 492 6.95 -11.68 3.54
N THR A 493 7.11 -12.18 4.77
CA THR A 493 8.40 -12.14 5.49
C THR A 493 9.49 -12.88 4.74
N CYS A 494 9.14 -13.98 4.08
CA CYS A 494 10.08 -14.79 3.31
C CYS A 494 10.05 -14.44 1.82
N HIS A 495 8.85 -14.15 1.30
CA HIS A 495 8.62 -14.00 -0.14
C HIS A 495 8.80 -12.58 -0.69
N ALA A 496 8.76 -11.53 0.14
CA ALA A 496 9.13 -10.18 -0.29
C ALA A 496 10.67 -10.08 -0.36
N THR A 497 11.21 -10.08 -1.57
CA THR A 497 12.66 -10.29 -1.80
C THR A 497 13.51 -9.03 -1.64
N TRP A 498 12.88 -7.87 -1.63
CA TRP A 498 13.51 -6.58 -1.40
C TRP A 498 12.46 -5.60 -0.87
N ALA A 499 12.84 -4.53 -0.18
CA ALA A 499 11.89 -3.57 0.36
C ALA A 499 12.44 -2.14 0.32
N PRO A 500 11.69 -1.15 -0.20
CA PRO A 500 12.16 0.23 -0.27
C PRO A 500 12.31 0.83 1.14
N GLN A 501 13.53 1.16 1.54
CA GLN A 501 13.86 1.63 2.88
C GLN A 501 14.49 3.02 2.81
N CYS A 502 13.88 4.00 3.47
CA CYS A 502 14.31 5.40 3.43
C CYS A 502 14.53 5.91 4.84
N TYR A 503 15.78 5.86 5.28
CA TYR A 503 16.16 6.15 6.66
C TYR A 503 16.37 7.65 6.85
N GLY A 504 15.80 8.19 7.93
CA GLY A 504 15.90 9.60 8.35
C GLY A 504 15.34 10.59 7.33
N CYS A 505 14.11 11.05 7.52
CA CYS A 505 13.51 12.14 6.75
C CYS A 505 13.84 13.49 7.40
N HIS A 506 14.71 14.27 6.77
CA HIS A 506 15.08 15.59 7.25
C HIS A 506 14.08 16.61 6.71
N VAL A 507 13.23 17.12 7.59
CA VAL A 507 12.15 18.05 7.25
C VAL A 507 12.55 19.45 7.72
N LYS A 508 12.77 20.35 6.76
CA LYS A 508 12.98 21.77 7.02
C LYS A 508 11.72 22.56 6.71
N ILE A 509 11.23 23.34 7.66
CA ILE A 509 10.05 24.19 7.52
C ILE A 509 10.46 25.62 7.81
N ASP A 510 10.44 26.45 6.78
CA ASP A 510 11.07 27.78 6.81
C ASP A 510 10.03 28.89 6.69
N TYR A 511 9.75 29.57 7.81
CA TYR A 511 8.79 30.69 7.92
C TYR A 511 9.45 32.05 7.70
N SER A 512 10.76 32.09 7.47
CA SER A 512 11.50 33.34 7.34
C SER A 512 11.10 34.12 6.09
N LYS A 513 11.16 35.46 6.18
CA LYS A 513 11.04 36.36 5.01
C LYS A 513 9.76 36.16 4.19
N GLY A 514 8.64 35.80 4.84
CA GLY A 514 7.35 35.61 4.16
C GLY A 514 7.33 34.44 3.18
N LYS A 515 8.16 33.41 3.40
CA LYS A 515 8.11 32.17 2.61
C LYS A 515 6.77 31.48 2.80
N GLN A 516 6.17 31.09 1.68
CA GLN A 516 4.87 30.43 1.64
C GLN A 516 4.87 29.29 0.61
N ASN A 517 3.90 28.40 0.74
CA ASN A 517 3.62 27.32 -0.21
C ASN A 517 2.11 26.99 -0.17
N PRO A 518 1.55 26.32 -1.19
CA PRO A 518 0.12 25.99 -1.20
C PRO A 518 -0.30 24.99 -0.14
N ASP A 519 -1.45 25.25 0.49
CA ASP A 519 -2.22 24.30 1.30
C ASP A 519 -3.18 23.50 0.40
N TYR A 520 -2.81 22.26 0.09
CA TYR A 520 -3.60 21.40 -0.80
C TYR A 520 -4.93 20.99 -0.17
N LEU A 521 -4.99 20.88 1.16
CA LEU A 521 -6.21 20.51 1.86
C LEU A 521 -7.21 21.68 1.83
N ALA A 522 -6.76 22.91 2.07
CA ALA A 522 -7.62 24.08 1.97
C ALA A 522 -8.11 24.29 0.53
N ALA A 523 -7.24 24.15 -0.46
CA ALA A 523 -7.60 24.28 -1.87
C ALA A 523 -8.62 23.23 -2.30
N SER A 524 -8.45 21.96 -1.90
CA SER A 524 -9.40 20.89 -2.24
C SER A 524 -10.77 21.08 -1.57
N HIS A 525 -10.81 21.68 -0.38
CA HIS A 525 -12.03 21.99 0.36
C HIS A 525 -12.76 23.23 -0.15
N ALA A 526 -12.08 24.16 -0.79
CA ALA A 526 -12.70 25.29 -1.43
C ALA A 526 -13.36 24.83 -2.73
N HIS A 527 -14.65 24.51 -2.67
CA HIS A 527 -15.40 24.01 -3.81
C HIS A 527 -16.63 24.86 -4.11
N ASP A 528 -16.97 24.94 -5.40
CA ASP A 528 -18.19 25.62 -5.86
C ASP A 528 -19.37 24.64 -5.98
N ILE A 529 -20.54 25.18 -6.32
CA ILE A 529 -21.76 24.39 -6.57
C ILE A 529 -21.64 23.47 -7.80
N HIS A 530 -20.61 23.66 -8.63
CA HIS A 530 -20.33 22.86 -9.83
C HIS A 530 -19.36 21.70 -9.54
N GLY A 531 -18.85 21.62 -8.30
CA GLY A 531 -17.93 20.57 -7.85
C GLY A 531 -16.47 20.81 -8.21
N ASN A 532 -16.09 21.99 -8.69
CA ASN A 532 -14.69 22.36 -8.92
C ASN A 532 -14.03 22.74 -7.59
N SER A 533 -12.78 22.33 -7.39
CA SER A 533 -11.97 22.73 -6.24
C SER A 533 -11.12 23.96 -6.56
N GLY A 534 -10.55 24.60 -5.53
CA GLY A 534 -9.62 25.72 -5.64
C GLY A 534 -8.21 25.34 -6.10
N GLU A 535 -7.96 24.08 -6.47
CA GLU A 535 -6.63 23.61 -6.87
C GLU A 535 -6.19 24.12 -8.25
N ASP A 536 -7.10 24.66 -9.05
CA ASP A 536 -6.73 25.37 -10.27
C ASP A 536 -6.20 26.80 -9.96
N THR A 537 -6.35 27.27 -8.72
CA THR A 537 -5.85 28.57 -8.23
C THR A 537 -5.05 28.47 -6.93
N LEU A 538 -4.15 27.49 -6.80
CA LEU A 538 -3.31 27.25 -5.60
C LEU A 538 -2.60 28.49 -5.01
N LYS A 539 -2.34 29.53 -5.81
CA LYS A 539 -1.79 30.82 -5.36
C LYS A 539 -2.70 31.56 -4.38
N ASP A 540 -4.00 31.26 -4.36
CA ASP A 540 -4.98 31.85 -3.45
C ASP A 540 -5.00 31.11 -2.09
N PHE A 541 -4.31 29.95 -2.00
CA PHE A 541 -4.27 29.07 -0.84
C PHE A 541 -2.85 28.94 -0.26
N LEU A 542 -2.06 30.01 -0.36
CA LEU A 542 -0.72 30.05 0.21
C LEU A 542 -0.80 30.19 1.74
N VAL A 543 -0.01 29.36 2.43
CA VAL A 543 0.16 29.41 3.90
C VAL A 543 1.61 29.65 4.24
N ASP A 544 1.85 30.23 5.42
CA ASP A 544 3.19 30.50 5.91
C ASP A 544 4.04 29.24 6.07
N GLY A 545 5.33 29.39 5.82
CA GLY A 545 6.30 28.31 5.87
C GLY A 545 6.51 27.67 4.50
N LYS A 546 7.75 27.31 4.20
CA LYS A 546 8.11 26.49 3.05
C LYS A 546 8.77 25.20 3.51
N VAL A 547 8.15 24.07 3.15
CA VAL A 547 8.69 22.74 3.45
C VAL A 547 9.77 22.35 2.45
N THR A 548 10.83 21.69 2.92
CA THR A 548 11.82 20.98 2.12
C THR A 548 12.16 19.67 2.82
N GLU A 549 12.25 18.59 2.05
CA GLU A 549 12.54 17.25 2.56
C GLU A 549 13.82 16.71 1.92
N THR A 550 14.69 16.13 2.73
CA THR A 550 15.82 15.31 2.28
C THR A 550 15.89 14.02 3.10
N ARG A 551 16.84 13.14 2.79
CA ARG A 551 16.97 11.84 3.46
C ARG A 551 18.40 11.57 3.85
N SER A 552 18.61 10.79 4.92
CA SER A 552 19.94 10.34 5.31
C SER A 552 20.50 9.34 4.30
N TYR A 553 19.75 8.27 3.99
CA TYR A 553 20.16 7.26 3.00
C TYR A 553 19.00 6.36 2.56
N LEU A 554 19.19 5.68 1.42
CA LEU A 554 18.26 4.75 0.80
C LEU A 554 18.85 3.33 0.76
N ARG A 555 17.99 2.32 0.97
CA ARG A 555 18.31 0.89 0.93
C ARG A 555 17.16 0.12 0.28
N TRP A 556 17.43 -1.07 -0.25
CA TRP A 556 16.40 -1.94 -0.82
C TRP A 556 16.54 -3.41 -0.42
N GLU A 557 17.66 -3.80 0.19
CA GLU A 557 17.95 -5.17 0.60
C GLU A 557 17.04 -5.69 1.74
N ASP A 558 17.31 -6.90 2.25
CA ASP A 558 16.53 -7.54 3.32
C ASP A 558 16.18 -6.55 4.46
N PRO A 559 14.88 -6.32 4.74
CA PRO A 559 14.46 -5.40 5.79
C PRO A 559 14.62 -6.01 7.19
N ALA A 560 14.49 -5.15 8.21
CA ALA A 560 14.37 -5.62 9.59
C ALA A 560 13.06 -6.41 9.79
N LEU A 561 12.94 -7.13 10.91
CA LEU A 561 11.72 -7.86 11.25
C LEU A 561 11.16 -7.38 12.60
N SER A 562 9.83 -7.31 12.69
CA SER A 562 9.12 -7.05 13.94
C SER A 562 7.74 -7.73 13.93
N VAL A 563 7.04 -7.72 15.06
CA VAL A 563 5.67 -8.23 15.16
C VAL A 563 4.70 -7.16 14.64
N ASN A 564 3.78 -7.52 13.75
CA ASN A 564 2.72 -6.61 13.23
C ASN A 564 1.49 -6.59 14.14
N GLY A 565 0.47 -5.80 13.77
CA GLY A 565 -0.80 -5.71 14.50
C GLY A 565 -1.57 -7.03 14.56
N GLU A 566 -1.40 -7.93 13.58
CA GLU A 566 -2.03 -9.25 13.58
C GLU A 566 -1.35 -10.24 14.54
N GLY A 567 -0.16 -9.90 15.07
CA GLY A 567 0.60 -10.75 15.98
C GLY A 567 1.63 -11.66 15.30
N ARG A 568 1.97 -11.38 14.03
CA ARG A 568 2.91 -12.15 13.22
C ARG A 568 4.18 -11.37 12.89
N VAL A 569 5.28 -12.08 12.70
CA VAL A 569 6.57 -11.52 12.31
C VAL A 569 6.50 -11.13 10.83
N SER A 570 6.76 -9.84 10.56
CA SER A 570 6.64 -9.20 9.25
C SER A 570 7.88 -8.37 8.91
N PRO A 571 8.14 -8.05 7.62
CA PRO A 571 9.09 -7.04 7.22
C PRO A 571 8.78 -5.66 7.80
N THR A 572 9.82 -4.99 8.29
CA THR A 572 9.73 -3.68 8.94
C THR A 572 10.71 -2.72 8.28
N ILE A 573 10.18 -1.61 7.79
CA ILE A 573 10.93 -0.55 7.08
C ILE A 573 10.80 0.77 7.84
N PRO A 574 11.59 1.80 7.50
CA PRO A 574 11.34 3.15 8.00
C PRO A 574 9.91 3.65 7.72
N GLY A 575 9.21 4.07 8.77
CA GLY A 575 7.95 4.80 8.72
C GLY A 575 8.20 6.33 8.74
N CYS A 576 7.48 7.05 9.60
CA CYS A 576 7.71 8.49 9.82
C CYS A 576 8.96 8.70 10.70
N GLN A 577 10.15 8.73 10.10
CA GLN A 577 11.41 9.03 10.79
C GLN A 577 11.82 10.49 10.62
N THR A 578 11.06 11.44 11.17
CA THR A 578 11.33 12.87 10.95
C THR A 578 12.44 13.42 11.84
N THR A 579 13.36 14.16 11.24
CA THR A 579 14.34 15.02 11.90
C THR A 579 14.04 16.46 11.49
N ILE A 580 13.60 17.25 12.46
CA ILE A 580 12.84 18.47 12.23
C ILE A 580 13.74 19.70 12.38
N THR A 581 13.73 20.57 11.38
CA THR A 581 14.33 21.90 11.46
C THR A 581 13.27 22.95 11.16
N VAL A 582 13.05 23.88 12.09
CA VAL A 582 12.10 24.98 11.94
C VAL A 582 12.86 26.30 11.98
N ILE A 583 12.69 27.10 10.93
CA ILE A 583 13.24 28.45 10.84
C ILE A 583 12.11 29.44 11.11
N GLY A 584 12.30 30.28 12.12
CA GLY A 584 11.36 31.30 12.55
C GLY A 584 11.19 32.44 11.56
N GLN A 585 10.25 33.34 11.85
CA GLN A 585 9.90 34.49 11.03
C GLN A 585 11.12 35.41 10.79
N GLU A 586 11.97 35.58 11.79
CA GLU A 586 13.16 36.43 11.74
C GLU A 586 14.38 35.71 11.13
N GLY A 587 14.27 34.43 10.80
CA GLY A 587 15.35 33.62 10.22
C GLY A 587 16.24 32.91 11.24
N ASN A 588 15.94 33.04 12.54
CA ASN A 588 16.52 32.25 13.61
C ASN A 588 16.04 30.78 13.55
N THR A 589 16.90 29.85 13.93
CA THR A 589 16.54 28.43 14.01
C THR A 589 15.84 28.14 15.34
N LEU A 590 14.56 27.78 15.29
CA LEU A 590 13.75 27.44 16.48
C LEU A 590 13.94 25.98 16.89
N LEU A 591 14.01 25.09 15.90
CA LEU A 591 14.40 23.69 16.07
C LEU A 591 15.48 23.39 15.04
N GLN A 592 16.55 22.73 15.46
CA GLN A 592 17.62 22.27 14.58
C GLN A 592 17.77 20.76 14.72
N ASN A 593 17.62 20.03 13.62
CA ASN A 593 17.81 18.57 13.59
C ASN A 593 17.13 17.86 14.78
N HIS A 594 15.94 18.30 15.15
CA HIS A 594 15.27 17.88 16.36
C HIS A 594 14.50 16.58 16.12
N ILE A 595 14.68 15.61 17.01
CA ILE A 595 13.85 14.41 17.10
C ILE A 595 13.13 14.48 18.44
N VAL A 596 11.81 14.43 18.41
CA VAL A 596 11.01 14.51 19.64
C VAL A 596 11.09 13.18 20.38
N THR A 597 11.20 13.23 21.71
CA THR A 597 11.06 12.06 22.59
C THR A 597 9.68 12.07 23.25
N ILE A 598 9.04 10.90 23.32
CA ILE A 598 7.71 10.73 23.94
C ILE A 598 7.87 9.90 25.22
N PRO A 599 7.46 10.41 26.39
CA PRO A 599 7.54 9.68 27.66
C PRO A 599 6.42 8.64 27.81
N ASN A 600 6.70 7.58 28.56
CA ASN A 600 5.74 6.54 28.95
C ASN A 600 4.98 5.89 27.78
N VAL A 601 5.65 5.71 26.65
CA VAL A 601 5.13 4.97 25.49
C VAL A 601 5.97 3.72 25.24
N GLU A 602 5.31 2.67 24.76
CA GLU A 602 5.93 1.39 24.46
C GLU A 602 6.80 0.88 25.64
N GLY A 603 8.08 0.59 25.39
CA GLY A 603 9.03 0.12 26.40
C GLY A 603 9.73 1.21 27.21
N ALA A 604 9.37 2.49 27.04
CA ALA A 604 10.07 3.61 27.68
C ALA A 604 9.34 4.16 28.91
N GLY A 605 10.13 4.63 29.89
CA GLY A 605 9.65 5.32 31.09
C GLY A 605 9.55 6.84 30.90
N ALA A 606 9.79 7.59 31.96
CA ALA A 606 9.69 9.05 31.98
C ALA A 606 10.75 9.74 31.11
N GLU A 607 11.89 9.08 30.86
CA GLU A 607 12.95 9.54 29.96
C GLU A 607 12.49 9.63 28.50
N GLY A 608 11.49 8.81 28.14
CA GLY A 608 10.91 8.75 26.82
C GLY A 608 11.78 8.14 25.73
N GLN A 609 11.15 7.91 24.60
CA GLN A 609 11.72 7.25 23.44
C GLN A 609 11.62 8.15 22.21
N ASN A 610 12.55 8.01 21.27
CA ASN A 610 12.49 8.75 20.02
C ASN A 610 11.20 8.40 19.25
N SER A 611 10.47 9.43 18.84
CA SER A 611 9.21 9.35 18.08
C SER A 611 9.37 8.90 16.63
N ILE A 612 10.61 8.82 16.12
CA ILE A 612 10.87 8.26 14.79
C ILE A 612 10.35 6.81 14.74
N THR A 613 9.62 6.47 13.69
CA THR A 613 8.89 5.20 13.64
C THR A 613 9.48 4.24 12.61
N MET A 614 9.62 2.98 13.00
CA MET A 614 9.76 1.84 12.09
C MET A 614 8.38 1.19 11.90
N ALA A 615 8.00 0.90 10.66
CA ALA A 615 6.66 0.45 10.30
C ALA A 615 6.68 -0.87 9.53
N GLN A 616 5.83 -1.79 9.96
CA GLN A 616 5.56 -3.08 9.34
C GLN A 616 4.88 -2.86 7.99
N VAL A 617 5.22 -3.68 7.00
CA VAL A 617 4.73 -3.53 5.64
C VAL A 617 4.77 -4.85 4.89
N ASN A 618 3.79 -5.06 4.01
CA ASN A 618 3.98 -5.90 2.84
C ASN A 618 4.63 -5.04 1.73
N PRO A 619 5.91 -5.28 1.36
CA PRO A 619 6.60 -4.43 0.40
C PRO A 619 6.07 -4.52 -1.04
N HIS A 620 5.20 -5.48 -1.36
CA HIS A 620 4.71 -5.74 -2.72
C HIS A 620 5.85 -6.06 -3.70
N THR A 621 6.77 -6.93 -3.28
CA THR A 621 7.94 -7.40 -4.04
C THR A 621 8.04 -8.92 -3.98
N ILE A 622 6.86 -9.56 -4.01
CA ILE A 622 6.70 -10.99 -3.82
C ILE A 622 7.36 -11.72 -4.98
N SER A 623 8.17 -12.72 -4.64
CA SER A 623 8.83 -13.57 -5.63
C SER A 623 8.60 -15.04 -5.34
N LYS A 624 8.74 -15.87 -6.38
CA LYS A 624 8.69 -17.32 -6.26
C LYS A 624 9.85 -17.86 -5.42
N GLU A 625 11.03 -17.24 -5.53
CA GLU A 625 12.19 -17.56 -4.71
C GLU A 625 12.17 -16.71 -3.44
N ALA A 626 12.10 -17.39 -2.30
CA ALA A 626 12.09 -16.72 -1.01
C ALA A 626 13.52 -16.41 -0.55
N ARG A 627 13.68 -15.43 0.35
CA ARG A 627 14.97 -15.02 0.89
C ARG A 627 15.74 -16.18 1.56
N SER A 628 17.03 -15.97 1.78
CA SER A 628 17.91 -16.96 2.40
C SER A 628 17.55 -17.18 3.88
N CYS A 629 17.90 -18.33 4.46
CA CYS A 629 17.66 -18.56 5.89
C CYS A 629 18.57 -17.62 6.72
N GLU A 630 19.76 -17.39 6.21
CA GLU A 630 20.82 -16.54 6.72
C GLU A 630 20.36 -15.08 6.86
N SER A 631 19.58 -14.56 5.90
CA SER A 631 19.12 -13.17 5.99
C SER A 631 18.18 -12.91 7.17
N CYS A 632 17.57 -13.94 7.77
CA CYS A 632 16.85 -13.84 9.04
C CYS A 632 17.70 -14.27 10.23
N HIS A 633 18.26 -15.48 10.15
CA HIS A 633 18.85 -16.17 11.31
C HIS A 633 20.27 -15.72 11.63
N THR A 634 20.96 -15.04 10.71
CA THR A 634 22.33 -14.57 10.93
C THR A 634 22.47 -13.06 10.72
N SER A 635 21.37 -12.30 10.85
CA SER A 635 21.33 -10.86 10.57
C SER A 635 20.92 -10.05 11.80
N LYS A 636 21.80 -9.13 12.24
CA LYS A 636 21.48 -8.16 13.30
C LYS A 636 20.37 -7.20 12.89
N LYS A 637 20.32 -6.85 11.60
CA LYS A 637 19.25 -6.02 11.04
C LYS A 637 17.90 -6.71 11.17
N ALA A 638 17.82 -8.01 10.84
CA ALA A 638 16.60 -8.79 11.00
C ALA A 638 16.14 -8.87 12.47
N LEU A 639 17.08 -8.91 13.42
CA LEU A 639 16.82 -8.87 14.87
C LEU A 639 16.41 -7.48 15.39
N GLY A 640 16.37 -6.46 14.53
CA GLY A 640 16.04 -5.09 14.91
C GLY A 640 17.19 -4.30 15.55
N MET A 641 18.42 -4.83 15.53
CA MET A 641 19.60 -4.18 16.12
C MET A 641 20.29 -3.20 15.15
N GLY A 642 19.67 -2.94 13.99
CA GLY A 642 20.22 -2.09 12.94
C GLY A 642 21.23 -2.79 12.03
N ILE A 643 21.61 -2.07 10.97
CA ILE A 643 22.56 -2.53 9.95
C ILE A 643 23.91 -2.77 10.62
N GLU A 644 24.43 -3.99 10.54
CA GLU A 644 25.63 -4.44 11.26
C GLU A 644 25.61 -4.17 12.78
N GLY A 645 24.42 -4.13 13.40
CA GLY A 645 24.26 -3.80 14.81
C GLY A 645 24.40 -2.31 15.11
N GLY A 646 24.15 -1.44 14.12
CA GLY A 646 24.23 0.02 14.27
C GLY A 646 25.65 0.58 14.24
N LYS A 647 26.65 -0.22 13.82
CA LYS A 647 28.08 0.12 13.97
C LYS A 647 28.68 0.93 12.81
N TYR A 648 27.95 1.15 11.72
CA TYR A 648 28.48 1.88 10.57
C TYR A 648 28.56 3.39 10.78
N PHE A 649 27.65 3.96 11.55
CA PHE A 649 27.58 5.39 11.74
C PHE A 649 28.40 5.80 12.96
N ALA A 650 29.15 6.89 12.82
CA ALA A 650 29.71 7.61 13.95
C ALA A 650 28.57 8.19 14.81
N ASP A 651 28.91 8.66 16.01
CA ASP A 651 27.95 9.27 16.92
C ASP A 651 27.28 10.51 16.29
N GLN A 652 26.06 10.34 15.80
CA GLN A 652 25.29 11.37 15.10
C GLN A 652 24.76 12.46 16.04
N SER A 653 24.89 12.26 17.37
CA SER A 653 24.58 13.29 18.36
C SER A 653 25.64 14.39 18.44
N LYS A 654 26.76 14.23 17.72
CA LYS A 654 27.87 15.18 17.66
C LYS A 654 28.08 15.69 16.24
N SER A 655 28.43 16.96 16.12
CA SER A 655 28.78 17.56 14.84
C SER A 655 30.06 16.91 14.29
N THR A 656 30.05 16.59 13.00
CA THR A 656 31.25 16.13 12.30
C THR A 656 31.95 17.32 11.66
N ILE A 657 33.21 17.51 12.05
CA ILE A 657 34.12 18.46 11.42
C ILE A 657 34.99 17.70 10.43
N VAL A 658 35.18 18.23 9.22
CA VAL A 658 36.13 17.70 8.23
C VAL A 658 37.03 18.84 7.81
N ASP A 659 38.27 18.84 8.31
CA ASP A 659 39.28 19.86 8.01
C ASP A 659 40.70 19.28 8.20
N LEU A 660 41.73 20.09 7.97
CA LEU A 660 43.11 19.74 8.24
C LEU A 660 43.31 19.52 9.75
N MET A 661 43.62 18.27 10.12
CA MET A 661 43.79 17.84 11.51
C MET A 661 45.17 17.20 11.72
N THR A 662 45.67 17.21 12.95
CA THR A 662 46.80 16.34 13.33
C THR A 662 46.37 14.86 13.32
N ALA A 663 47.33 13.94 13.41
CA ALA A 663 47.05 12.51 13.49
C ALA A 663 46.17 12.14 14.70
N GLU A 664 46.19 12.97 15.75
CA GLU A 664 45.39 12.84 16.97
C GLU A 664 44.00 13.50 16.86
N GLY A 665 43.63 14.03 15.68
CA GLY A 665 42.32 14.62 15.43
C GLY A 665 42.18 16.08 15.87
N LYS A 666 43.26 16.78 16.20
CA LYS A 666 43.20 18.21 16.54
C LYS A 666 43.09 19.05 15.28
N VAL A 667 41.99 19.79 15.15
CA VAL A 667 41.78 20.73 14.03
C VAL A 667 42.83 21.84 14.07
N LEU A 668 43.56 22.02 12.96
CA LEU A 668 44.65 22.98 12.82
C LEU A 668 44.16 24.39 12.45
N PRO A 669 43.20 24.56 11.52
CA PRO A 669 42.65 25.87 11.23
C PRO A 669 41.86 26.45 12.41
N LYS A 670 41.89 27.78 12.56
CA LYS A 670 41.07 28.51 13.54
C LYS A 670 39.67 28.84 13.02
N ARG A 671 39.48 28.80 11.70
CA ARG A 671 38.21 29.05 11.02
C ARG A 671 37.74 27.71 10.50
N VAL A 672 36.77 27.13 11.19
CA VAL A 672 36.28 25.77 10.97
C VAL A 672 34.77 25.88 10.84
N ASP A 673 34.20 25.07 9.96
CA ASP A 673 32.76 24.95 9.79
C ASP A 673 32.31 23.51 10.08
N GLU A 674 31.04 23.34 10.42
CA GLU A 674 30.45 22.01 10.62
C GLU A 674 30.15 21.38 9.27
N GLN A 675 30.79 20.25 8.96
CA GLN A 675 30.51 19.53 7.72
C GLN A 675 29.18 18.77 7.79
N ILE A 676 28.87 18.21 8.96
CA ILE A 676 27.60 17.55 9.26
C ILE A 676 27.16 17.99 10.67
N PRO A 677 26.13 18.84 10.79
CA PRO A 677 25.62 19.27 12.09
C PRO A 677 25.03 18.11 12.90
N ALA A 678 25.15 18.20 14.22
CA ALA A 678 24.62 17.19 15.15
C ALA A 678 23.10 16.97 15.03
N ILE A 679 22.66 15.77 15.41
CA ILE A 679 21.27 15.38 15.67
C ILE A 679 21.21 14.90 17.13
N PRO A 680 21.07 15.79 18.13
CA PRO A 680 21.37 15.50 19.53
C PRO A 680 20.65 14.27 20.12
N ASN A 681 19.42 14.01 19.69
CA ASN A 681 18.60 12.89 20.18
C ASN A 681 18.78 11.58 19.39
N LEU A 682 19.64 11.55 18.37
CA LEU A 682 19.93 10.35 17.57
C LEU A 682 21.20 9.64 18.09
N LYS A 683 21.08 8.97 19.24
CA LYS A 683 22.17 8.21 19.86
C LYS A 683 22.49 6.89 19.16
N HIS A 684 21.51 6.37 18.41
CA HIS A 684 21.63 5.16 17.61
C HIS A 684 21.26 5.51 16.17
N ASP A 685 21.88 4.85 15.19
CA ASP A 685 21.50 4.99 13.79
C ASP A 685 20.00 4.69 13.60
N TYR A 686 19.39 5.34 12.61
CA TYR A 686 17.97 5.22 12.26
C TYR A 686 17.48 3.78 12.06
N SER A 687 18.36 2.80 11.78
CA SER A 687 17.97 1.40 11.60
C SER A 687 17.85 0.58 12.89
N VAL A 688 18.29 1.11 14.04
CA VAL A 688 18.30 0.40 15.32
C VAL A 688 16.94 0.54 16.02
N MET A 689 16.14 -0.51 16.06
CA MET A 689 14.90 -0.56 16.87
C MET A 689 15.19 -0.92 18.32
N VAL A 690 16.17 -1.80 18.53
CA VAL A 690 16.56 -2.32 19.83
C VAL A 690 18.08 -2.31 19.97
N ASP A 691 18.59 -1.78 21.09
CA ASP A 691 20.02 -1.72 21.35
C ASP A 691 20.63 -3.10 21.73
N GLU A 692 21.92 -3.10 22.02
CA GLU A 692 22.68 -4.29 22.43
C GLU A 692 22.25 -4.86 23.80
N ASN A 693 21.62 -4.06 24.65
CA ASN A 693 21.07 -4.49 25.93
C ASN A 693 19.65 -5.06 25.80
N GLY A 694 19.04 -4.92 24.63
CA GLY A 694 17.68 -5.33 24.38
C GLY A 694 16.64 -4.24 24.67
N THR A 695 17.07 -3.00 24.93
CA THR A 695 16.22 -1.83 25.16
C THR A 695 15.72 -1.28 23.84
N GLN A 696 14.42 -0.99 23.76
CA GLN A 696 13.86 -0.35 22.58
C GLN A 696 14.22 1.14 22.54
N VAL A 697 14.69 1.62 21.38
CA VAL A 697 15.24 2.99 21.26
C VAL A 697 14.44 3.92 20.35
N GLN A 698 13.52 3.37 19.56
CA GLN A 698 12.57 4.14 18.74
C GLN A 698 11.24 3.38 18.53
N THR A 699 10.18 4.12 18.22
CA THR A 699 8.82 3.59 18.00
C THR A 699 8.81 2.49 16.94
N VAL A 700 8.10 1.39 17.20
CA VAL A 700 7.85 0.31 16.23
C VAL A 700 6.34 0.12 16.08
N ASP A 701 5.80 0.77 15.04
CA ASP A 701 4.36 1.02 14.85
C ASP A 701 3.75 1.94 15.92
N ASN A 702 2.82 2.80 15.51
CA ASN A 702 2.06 3.64 16.44
C ASN A 702 0.55 3.50 16.23
N HIS A 703 0.11 2.36 15.68
CA HIS A 703 -1.26 2.09 15.28
C HIS A 703 -1.89 0.92 16.05
N TRP A 704 -1.13 -0.14 16.36
CA TRP A 704 -1.64 -1.42 16.86
C TRP A 704 -1.05 -1.84 18.21
N THR A 705 -1.86 -2.48 19.06
CA THR A 705 -1.44 -2.90 20.40
C THR A 705 -0.34 -3.97 20.38
N LEU A 706 -0.44 -4.94 19.47
CA LEU A 706 0.52 -6.05 19.37
C LEU A 706 1.80 -5.69 18.62
N ALA A 707 1.79 -4.61 17.83
CA ALA A 707 2.93 -4.25 17.01
C ALA A 707 4.09 -3.78 17.89
N ASN A 708 5.21 -4.50 17.82
CA ASN A 708 6.36 -4.33 18.71
C ASN A 708 7.63 -4.89 18.06
N PRO A 709 8.84 -4.48 18.51
CA PRO A 709 10.06 -5.19 18.16
C PRO A 709 10.02 -6.65 18.60
N LEU A 710 10.90 -7.48 18.03
CA LEU A 710 11.05 -8.86 18.48
C LEU A 710 11.48 -8.91 19.96
N SER A 711 10.74 -9.66 20.76
CA SER A 711 11.06 -9.87 22.18
C SER A 711 12.43 -10.54 22.35
N ALA A 712 13.01 -10.47 23.55
CA ALA A 712 14.26 -11.17 23.85
C ALA A 712 14.17 -12.68 23.57
N GLU A 713 13.04 -13.30 23.91
CA GLU A 713 12.78 -14.72 23.63
C GLU A 713 12.68 -15.01 22.13
N GLN A 714 11.99 -14.16 21.37
CA GLN A 714 11.87 -14.30 19.91
C GLN A 714 13.25 -14.13 19.24
N ARG A 715 14.05 -13.16 19.67
CA ARG A 715 15.41 -12.95 19.17
C ARG A 715 16.31 -14.13 19.49
N ALA A 716 16.29 -14.66 20.72
CA ALA A 716 17.06 -15.86 21.07
C ALA A 716 16.64 -17.10 20.25
N LYS A 717 15.36 -17.22 19.93
CA LYS A 717 14.85 -18.27 19.04
C LYS A 717 15.24 -18.06 17.58
N LEU A 718 15.41 -16.82 17.12
CA LEU A 718 15.78 -16.51 15.74
C LEU A 718 17.29 -16.56 15.52
N ASP A 719 18.08 -16.08 16.46
CA ASP A 719 19.52 -15.85 16.29
C ASP A 719 20.32 -17.16 16.20
N ARG A 720 21.13 -17.27 15.15
CA ARG A 720 22.07 -18.36 14.87
C ARG A 720 23.48 -17.82 14.60
N GLN A 721 23.76 -16.55 14.92
CA GLN A 721 25.09 -15.90 14.85
C GLN A 721 26.03 -16.55 15.87
N GLY A 722 26.55 -17.73 15.54
CA GLY A 722 27.33 -18.55 16.46
C GLY A 722 27.35 -20.03 16.07
N ALA A 723 26.50 -20.46 15.12
CA ALA A 723 26.48 -21.82 14.63
C ALA A 723 27.85 -22.27 14.08
N CYS A 724 28.56 -21.38 13.37
CA CYS A 724 29.91 -21.66 12.89
C CYS A 724 30.89 -21.86 14.06
N LEU A 725 30.90 -20.94 15.04
CA LEU A 725 31.79 -21.03 16.20
C LEU A 725 31.50 -22.30 17.02
N ALA A 726 30.24 -22.69 17.19
CA ALA A 726 29.87 -23.90 17.93
C ALA A 726 30.51 -25.17 17.33
N CYS A 727 30.64 -25.24 16.00
CA CYS A 727 31.28 -26.35 15.30
C CYS A 727 32.81 -26.19 15.21
N HIS A 728 33.32 -24.97 15.17
CA HIS A 728 34.74 -24.67 14.91
C HIS A 728 35.56 -24.29 16.16
N GLN A 729 34.95 -24.16 17.34
CA GLN A 729 35.62 -23.72 18.58
C GLN A 729 36.85 -24.55 18.98
N SER A 730 36.94 -25.81 18.51
CA SER A 730 38.06 -26.72 18.80
C SER A 730 39.07 -26.86 17.65
N ILE A 731 38.90 -26.12 16.54
CA ILE A 731 39.77 -26.15 15.36
C ILE A 731 40.75 -24.96 15.39
N PRO A 732 42.04 -25.18 15.04
CA PRO A 732 42.70 -26.45 14.77
C PRO A 732 43.23 -27.14 16.03
N LYS A 733 43.18 -26.47 17.19
CA LYS A 733 43.73 -26.95 18.47
C LYS A 733 42.62 -26.85 19.51
N GLY A 734 42.46 -27.88 20.33
CA GLY A 734 41.44 -27.92 21.40
C GLY A 734 40.86 -29.31 21.62
N ASP A 735 40.95 -30.18 20.62
CA ASP A 735 40.60 -31.61 20.73
C ASP A 735 41.57 -32.47 19.91
N LEU A 736 42.03 -33.58 20.49
CA LEU A 736 43.04 -34.44 19.87
C LEU A 736 42.54 -35.11 18.59
N ALA A 737 41.28 -35.58 18.58
CA ALA A 737 40.71 -36.26 17.43
C ALA A 737 40.47 -35.29 16.27
N ILE A 738 39.91 -34.11 16.55
CA ILE A 738 39.72 -33.04 15.56
C ILE A 738 41.07 -32.58 15.00
N SER A 739 42.08 -32.40 15.85
CA SER A 739 43.43 -32.01 15.41
C SER A 739 44.06 -33.07 14.48
N ALA A 740 43.94 -34.36 14.84
CA ALA A 740 44.44 -35.46 14.01
C ALA A 740 43.73 -35.51 12.65
N MET A 741 42.40 -35.37 12.63
CA MET A 741 41.61 -35.34 11.40
C MET A 741 42.02 -34.19 10.47
N ASN A 742 42.23 -32.99 11.03
CA ASN A 742 42.67 -31.83 10.25
C ASN A 742 44.08 -32.06 9.66
N HIS A 743 45.01 -32.61 10.43
CA HIS A 743 46.34 -32.96 9.93
C HIS A 743 46.28 -34.01 8.81
N MET A 744 45.48 -35.06 8.97
CA MET A 744 45.27 -36.10 7.94
C MET A 744 44.67 -35.52 6.65
N ALA A 745 43.67 -34.65 6.76
CA ALA A 745 43.03 -34.00 5.60
C ALA A 745 44.03 -33.12 4.83
N ASN A 746 44.84 -32.33 5.54
CA ASN A 746 45.90 -31.51 4.93
C ASN A 746 46.98 -32.35 4.25
N MET A 747 47.43 -33.45 4.89
CA MET A 747 48.42 -34.37 4.30
C MET A 747 47.88 -35.10 3.07
N ALA A 748 46.57 -35.35 3.03
CA ALA A 748 45.89 -35.98 1.90
C ALA A 748 45.49 -34.98 0.78
N GLY A 749 45.79 -33.69 0.93
CA GLY A 749 45.46 -32.65 -0.07
C GLY A 749 43.95 -32.50 -0.28
N VAL A 750 43.13 -32.75 0.74
CA VAL A 750 41.67 -32.68 0.63
C VAL A 750 41.22 -31.22 0.68
N GLU A 751 40.71 -30.70 -0.44
CA GLU A 751 40.02 -29.41 -0.47
C GLU A 751 38.57 -29.57 0.01
N ILE A 752 38.17 -28.73 0.99
CA ILE A 752 36.80 -28.71 1.52
C ILE A 752 36.06 -27.51 0.92
N ASP A 753 35.31 -27.76 -0.13
CA ASP A 753 34.37 -26.79 -0.70
C ASP A 753 33.01 -26.78 0.02
N ARG A 754 32.07 -25.95 -0.48
CA ARG A 754 30.72 -25.83 0.09
C ARG A 754 29.95 -27.15 0.10
N GLU A 755 30.03 -27.93 -0.97
CA GLU A 755 29.28 -29.19 -1.08
C GLU A 755 29.84 -30.22 -0.13
N LYS A 756 31.18 -30.32 -0.07
CA LYS A 756 31.86 -31.22 0.85
C LYS A 756 31.61 -30.87 2.30
N HIS A 757 31.64 -29.59 2.64
CA HIS A 757 31.33 -29.11 3.98
C HIS A 757 29.90 -29.50 4.39
N ASN A 758 28.91 -29.26 3.52
CA ASN A 758 27.52 -29.64 3.77
C ASN A 758 27.33 -31.16 3.90
N GLU A 759 28.05 -31.94 3.10
CA GLU A 759 28.04 -33.41 3.18
C GLU A 759 28.58 -33.90 4.53
N ILE A 760 29.70 -33.34 4.99
CA ILE A 760 30.31 -33.66 6.29
C ILE A 760 29.34 -33.33 7.42
N LEU A 761 28.76 -32.13 7.43
CA LEU A 761 27.78 -31.72 8.45
C LEU A 761 26.58 -32.68 8.51
N ASN A 762 25.99 -33.00 7.35
CA ASN A 762 24.85 -33.90 7.28
C ASN A 762 25.20 -35.32 7.77
N LYS A 763 26.39 -35.84 7.42
CA LYS A 763 26.88 -37.14 7.90
C LYS A 763 27.09 -37.12 9.41
N SER A 764 27.75 -36.10 9.95
CA SER A 764 28.00 -35.95 11.39
C SER A 764 26.70 -35.91 12.19
N ILE A 765 25.70 -35.15 11.72
CA ILE A 765 24.37 -35.09 12.37
C ILE A 765 23.70 -36.46 12.37
N LYS A 766 23.72 -37.18 11.24
CA LYS A 766 23.12 -38.53 11.14
C LYS A 766 23.80 -39.52 12.05
N ILE A 767 25.15 -39.54 12.08
CA ILE A 767 25.91 -40.44 12.95
C ILE A 767 25.58 -40.15 14.41
N SER A 768 25.61 -38.87 14.82
CA SER A 768 25.27 -38.46 16.19
C SER A 768 23.86 -38.89 16.58
N ALA A 769 22.87 -38.65 15.72
CA ALA A 769 21.48 -39.06 15.96
C ALA A 769 21.33 -40.57 16.11
N TRP A 770 21.94 -41.37 15.23
CA TRP A 770 21.89 -42.83 15.31
C TRP A 770 22.65 -43.39 16.51
N VAL A 771 23.76 -42.78 16.92
CA VAL A 771 24.49 -43.17 18.13
C VAL A 771 23.64 -42.92 19.37
N GLN A 772 22.95 -41.78 19.47
CA GLN A 772 22.05 -41.49 20.58
C GLN A 772 20.90 -42.50 20.68
N ILE A 773 20.23 -42.79 19.56
CA ILE A 773 19.15 -43.78 19.50
C ILE A 773 19.68 -45.18 19.83
N GLY A 774 20.79 -45.58 19.21
CA GLY A 774 21.41 -46.90 19.38
C GLY A 774 21.85 -47.15 20.82
N THR A 775 22.42 -46.15 21.48
CA THR A 775 22.82 -46.24 22.90
C THR A 775 21.62 -46.50 23.80
N LEU A 776 20.50 -45.82 23.55
CA LEU A 776 19.28 -45.97 24.32
C LEU A 776 18.64 -47.36 24.11
N ILE A 777 18.66 -47.86 22.88
CA ILE A 777 18.21 -49.23 22.55
C ILE A 777 19.11 -50.26 23.23
N LEU A 778 20.43 -50.10 23.20
CA LEU A 778 21.38 -51.01 23.85
C LEU A 778 21.21 -51.03 25.37
N LEU A 779 20.96 -49.88 26.01
CA LEU A 779 20.65 -49.79 27.44
C LEU A 779 19.35 -50.51 27.79
N LEU A 780 18.30 -50.33 26.99
CA LEU A 780 17.03 -51.06 27.16
C LEU A 780 17.21 -52.56 26.99
N PHE A 781 17.95 -53.00 25.97
CA PHE A 781 18.28 -54.41 25.77
C PHE A 781 19.09 -54.97 26.95
N GLY A 782 20.08 -54.22 27.44
CA GLY A 782 20.87 -54.57 28.61
C GLY A 782 20.03 -54.71 29.88
N LEU A 783 19.07 -53.81 30.12
CA LEU A 783 18.15 -53.86 31.25
C LEU A 783 17.17 -55.04 31.15
N VAL A 784 16.60 -55.30 29.97
CA VAL A 784 15.74 -56.46 29.73
C VAL A 784 16.52 -57.76 29.93
N PHE A 785 17.74 -57.85 29.38
CA PHE A 785 18.61 -59.00 29.55
C PHE A 785 18.95 -59.21 31.04
N TRP A 786 19.32 -58.16 31.76
CA TRP A 786 19.61 -58.20 33.18
C TRP A 786 18.39 -58.62 34.03
N PHE A 787 17.20 -58.13 33.70
CA PHE A 787 15.95 -58.49 34.37
C PHE A 787 15.55 -59.95 34.12
N VAL A 788 15.68 -60.44 32.88
CA VAL A 788 15.47 -61.85 32.52
C VAL A 788 16.48 -62.75 33.21
N TYR A 789 17.75 -62.34 33.27
CA TYR A 789 18.80 -63.07 33.97
C TYR A 789 18.53 -63.13 35.48
N ARG A 790 18.03 -62.05 36.09
CA ARG A 790 17.66 -62.00 37.51
C ARG A 790 16.40 -62.80 37.87
N ARG A 791 15.48 -63.06 36.95
CA ARG A 791 14.29 -63.91 37.18
C ARG A 791 14.55 -65.40 37.00
N LYS A 792 15.64 -65.78 36.33
CA LYS A 792 16.08 -67.17 36.16
C LYS A 792 17.02 -67.66 37.27
N LYS A 793 17.52 -66.75 38.11
CA LYS A 793 18.05 -67.06 39.43
C LYS A 793 16.95 -66.85 40.46
#